data_AF-A0AA38T7V2-F1
#
_entry.id   AF-A0AA38T7V2-F1
#
_cell.length_a   1.000
_cell.length_b   1.000
_cell.length_c   1.000
_cell.angle_alpha   90.00
_cell.angle_beta   90.00
_cell.angle_gamma   90.00
#
_symmetry.space_group_name_H-M   'P 1'
#
loop_
_entity.id
_entity.type
_entity.pdbx_description
1 polymer ?
#
loop_
_entity_poly.entity_id
_entity_poly.type
_entity_poly.pdbx_seq_one_letter_code
_entity_poly.pdbx_strand_id
1 'polypeptide(L)'
;MTGNFYELGPWRVTPSLRQNINHLELQPNPGSWNRRFGLLFLDNPIGTGFSIASTPEEIPTDQQAVAKHLFVAIRKFIGLDPSFKSRPIYITGESYAGKYVPSIGYYILKRNPVLPHSERVNLHGLAIGNGLTDPGTQVSTHALHYYNLGLINEKQKIHVEKLQSEVMKLIEAENWSDACDARSNMFQYLQNVSGLPCLYDFRRDRDYDSNWVVEFLKSAEVKKALGVNESMVFEECSDAVGDALRSDVVKSVRFMVEYVVKRTKVLVYQGQCDLMDGVVAAESWLKKMEWEGIQKFLDAKRCVWKVKHVLAGYVQKSDNLSHVVVLGAGHFVPTDQGVHSQAMIEDWILDREFIPPLSSMESTPLNLLLLLFFFLIYSAASTIPKEALPTKSGYLPVNSTTGSAIFYAFYEAQQHPTNNTSLSQTPIVIWLQGGPGCSSMTGNFYELGPWQVAPSGNQTLELRPNPGSWNRIFGLLFLDNPIGTGFSIASTPEEIPTDQDAVARHLFVAITKFIGLDPLFKSRPIYITGESYAGKYVPSIGYYILKRNPLLPVSKRVNLHGLAIGNGLTHPETQVGTHALHTYYLGLINQNQKTQLEKLQLEAIRLTKAGNWSNATYARTNALRYLQNVTGLATLYDFRRYRAYDGDWVVEFLKDPEVKKALGVNESMVYEECSDVVGAALHSDVMKSVKFMVEYLVENTKVLLYQGQCDLRDGVVSVESWMKKMKWEGLQKFLDADKEVWKVNGVLAGYVQKSDNLSHVVVLGAGHYVPTDQGVNSQAMIEDWVLNRGFFLSSMESTPLNLLLLLFLIYSAASTIPKDALPTKSGYLPVNATTGSAIFYAFYEAQQHPTNHTSLSQTPVLIWLQGGPGCSSMTGNFYELGPWRVAPSLNQTLQLRPNPGSWNRIFGLLFLDNPIGTGFSIASTPEEIPTDQEGVARHLFVAITKFIGLDPLFKSRPIYITGESYAGKYVPSIGYYILKRNLVLPVSKRVNLHGLAIGNGLTDPETQVGTYALHSYYLGLINEKQKTQLEKLQLEAIRLTKAGNWSDAKDAKSNALRYLQNMTGLATLYDFRRYRDYDSNWVVEFLKDPEVKKALGVNESMVYEECSDVVGAALYSDVMKSVRFKVEYLVKNTKVLLYQGQCDLRDGVFSVESWMKKMKWEGLQKFLDTEKEVWKVNGVLAGYVQKSDNLSHVVVLAAGHFVPTDQGVNSQAMIEDWVLDRGLYANKNIHKPSMNL
;
A
#
# COMPACT_ATOMS: atom_id res chain seq x y z
N MET A 1 11.17 -1.07 35.12
CA MET A 1 9.98 -1.92 35.33
C MET A 1 8.96 -1.71 34.24
N THR A 2 8.75 -0.48 33.75
CA THR A 2 7.93 -0.24 32.54
C THR A 2 8.34 -1.12 31.37
N GLY A 3 9.62 -1.17 30.98
CA GLY A 3 10.06 -2.03 29.88
C GLY A 3 9.74 -3.52 30.04
N ASN A 4 9.59 -4.04 31.27
CA ASN A 4 9.16 -5.43 31.50
C ASN A 4 7.70 -5.63 31.12
N PHE A 5 6.85 -4.67 31.51
CA PHE A 5 5.41 -4.78 31.42
C PHE A 5 4.80 -3.98 30.27
N TYR A 6 5.60 -3.26 29.50
CA TYR A 6 5.17 -2.48 28.34
C TYR A 6 5.71 -3.06 27.03
N GLU A 7 6.98 -3.48 27.02
CA GLU A 7 7.77 -3.64 25.79
C GLU A 7 8.36 -5.05 25.60
N LEU A 8 9.15 -5.52 26.56
CA LEU A 8 10.14 -6.58 26.35
C LEU A 8 9.86 -7.87 27.14
N GLY A 9 9.19 -7.76 28.28
CA GLY A 9 8.96 -8.90 29.17
C GLY A 9 7.98 -9.92 28.59
N PRO A 10 7.92 -11.13 29.19
CA PRO A 10 7.03 -12.22 28.73
C PRO A 10 5.55 -11.83 28.74
N TRP A 11 5.22 -10.90 29.63
CA TRP A 11 3.89 -10.39 29.85
C TRP A 11 3.92 -8.88 29.73
N ARG A 12 3.04 -8.33 28.90
CA ARG A 12 2.73 -6.90 28.94
C ARG A 12 1.49 -6.71 29.79
N VAL A 13 1.50 -5.68 30.63
CA VAL A 13 0.27 -5.17 31.20
C VAL A 13 -0.58 -4.70 30.02
N THR A 14 -1.87 -4.71 30.20
CA THR A 14 -2.82 -4.02 29.35
C THR A 14 -3.97 -3.64 30.29
N PRO A 15 -4.70 -2.57 30.01
CA PRO A 15 -6.00 -2.39 30.64
C PRO A 15 -6.82 -3.69 30.47
N SER A 16 -7.28 -4.27 31.59
CA SER A 16 -8.19 -5.42 31.54
C SER A 16 -9.37 -5.00 30.71
N LEU A 17 -9.63 -5.75 29.64
CA LEU A 17 -10.84 -5.55 28.87
C LEU A 17 -12.04 -6.23 29.56
N ARG A 18 -11.86 -6.99 30.66
CA ARG A 18 -12.85 -7.94 31.19
C ARG A 18 -13.72 -7.45 32.34
N GLN A 19 -13.38 -6.37 33.05
CA GLN A 19 -14.21 -5.88 34.17
C GLN A 19 -14.24 -4.35 34.22
N ASN A 20 -15.44 -3.82 34.49
CA ASN A 20 -15.82 -2.40 34.46
C ASN A 20 -15.26 -1.56 35.65
N ILE A 21 -14.09 -1.93 36.15
CA ILE A 21 -13.38 -1.33 37.29
C ILE A 21 -11.90 -1.32 36.92
N ASN A 22 -11.17 -0.25 37.27
CA ASN A 22 -9.73 -0.02 37.12
C ASN A 22 -8.84 -1.25 37.43
N HIS A 23 -8.83 -2.26 36.58
CA HIS A 23 -8.05 -3.48 36.74
C HIS A 23 -7.14 -3.67 35.53
N LEU A 24 -5.89 -4.00 35.81
CA LEU A 24 -4.79 -4.08 34.86
C LEU A 24 -4.39 -5.55 34.76
N GLU A 25 -4.35 -6.09 33.54
CA GLU A 25 -4.14 -7.51 33.28
C GLU A 25 -2.81 -7.76 32.57
N LEU A 26 -2.15 -8.87 32.92
CA LEU A 26 -0.97 -9.36 32.24
C LEU A 26 -1.36 -10.23 31.04
N GLN A 27 -0.83 -9.91 29.87
CA GLN A 27 -1.05 -10.64 28.62
C GLN A 27 0.26 -11.09 27.99
N PRO A 28 0.30 -12.27 27.34
CA PRO A 28 1.52 -12.76 26.70
C PRO A 28 2.02 -11.74 25.67
N ASN A 29 3.31 -11.44 25.72
CA ASN A 29 3.94 -10.54 24.76
C ASN A 29 4.51 -11.35 23.57
N PRO A 30 3.91 -11.24 22.36
CA PRO A 30 4.35 -12.02 21.21
C PRO A 30 5.74 -11.62 20.69
N GLY A 31 6.22 -10.42 21.02
CA GLY A 31 7.56 -9.92 20.72
C GLY A 31 8.54 -10.02 21.88
N SER A 32 8.25 -10.80 22.92
CA SER A 32 9.11 -10.85 24.10
C SER A 32 10.51 -11.39 23.79
N TRP A 33 11.53 -10.71 24.32
CA TRP A 33 12.92 -11.12 24.22
C TRP A 33 13.26 -12.27 25.18
N ASN A 34 12.38 -12.59 26.14
CA ASN A 34 12.64 -13.62 27.14
C ASN A 34 12.43 -15.06 26.63
N ARG A 35 12.10 -15.21 25.33
CA ARG A 35 11.87 -16.52 24.69
C ARG A 35 13.12 -17.37 24.59
N ARG A 36 14.29 -16.74 24.40
CA ARG A 36 15.59 -17.41 24.31
C ARG A 36 16.61 -16.91 25.32
N PHE A 37 16.33 -15.79 25.99
CA PHE A 37 17.27 -15.11 26.88
C PHE A 37 16.65 -14.86 28.26
N GLY A 38 17.49 -14.84 29.29
CA GLY A 38 17.07 -14.28 30.58
C GLY A 38 17.08 -12.75 30.49
N LEU A 39 16.01 -12.10 30.93
CA LEU A 39 15.92 -10.64 31.01
C LEU A 39 16.01 -10.19 32.47
N LEU A 40 16.91 -9.23 32.73
CA LEU A 40 17.00 -8.51 34.00
C LEU A 40 16.60 -7.06 33.76
N PHE A 41 15.53 -6.60 34.41
CA PHE A 41 15.08 -5.22 34.37
C PHE A 41 15.56 -4.48 35.62
N LEU A 42 16.15 -3.31 35.43
CA LEU A 42 16.63 -2.44 36.50
C LEU A 42 15.93 -1.09 36.39
N ASP A 43 15.24 -0.65 37.45
CA ASP A 43 14.81 0.74 37.56
C ASP A 43 16.05 1.61 37.80
N ASN A 44 16.27 2.57 36.92
CA ASN A 44 17.52 3.31 36.87
C ASN A 44 17.29 4.76 36.44
N PRO A 45 17.97 5.73 37.09
CA PRO A 45 18.92 5.57 38.20
C PRO A 45 18.25 5.38 39.57
N ILE A 46 19.05 5.28 40.64
CA ILE A 46 18.49 5.28 42.00
C ILE A 46 17.70 6.58 42.24
N GLY A 47 16.51 6.46 42.84
CA GLY A 47 15.50 7.51 42.88
C GLY A 47 14.40 7.39 41.81
N THR A 48 14.45 6.39 40.92
CA THR A 48 13.39 6.11 39.93
C THR A 48 12.73 4.75 40.17
N GLY A 49 11.48 4.61 39.74
CA GLY A 49 10.71 3.37 39.86
C GLY A 49 10.69 2.85 41.29
N PHE A 50 11.19 1.62 41.51
CA PHE A 50 11.36 1.04 42.85
C PHE A 50 12.80 1.10 43.39
N SER A 51 13.71 1.81 42.73
CA SER A 51 15.08 1.98 43.20
C SER A 51 15.16 3.15 44.20
N ILE A 52 15.52 2.87 45.45
CA ILE A 52 15.50 3.84 46.55
C ILE A 52 16.83 4.60 46.67
N ALA A 53 16.76 5.92 46.84
CA ALA A 53 17.81 6.75 47.41
C ALA A 53 17.38 7.13 48.84
N SER A 54 18.22 6.83 49.85
CA SER A 54 17.87 7.07 51.26
C SER A 54 17.95 8.54 51.63
N THR A 55 18.72 9.30 50.86
CA THR A 55 18.91 10.75 50.98
C THR A 55 18.99 11.37 49.57
N PRO A 56 18.57 12.63 49.36
CA PRO A 56 18.70 13.29 48.06
C PRO A 56 20.14 13.32 47.52
N GLU A 57 21.14 13.35 48.40
CA GLU A 57 22.56 13.33 48.03
C GLU A 57 23.02 12.01 47.40
N GLU A 58 22.25 10.93 47.55
CA GLU A 58 22.50 9.66 46.87
C GLU A 58 22.02 9.68 45.41
N ILE A 59 21.12 10.59 45.02
CA ILE A 59 20.65 10.70 43.63
C ILE A 59 21.82 11.12 42.73
N PRO A 60 22.14 10.34 41.68
CA PRO A 60 23.31 10.64 40.85
C PRO A 60 23.07 11.88 39.99
N THR A 61 24.10 12.72 39.92
CA THR A 61 24.09 13.98 39.14
C THR A 61 24.81 13.86 37.80
N ASP A 62 25.43 12.71 37.51
CA ASP A 62 26.08 12.43 36.23
C ASP A 62 26.05 10.94 35.85
N GLN A 63 26.37 10.65 34.58
CA GLN A 63 26.42 9.27 34.08
C GLN A 63 27.46 8.37 34.76
N GLN A 64 28.53 8.91 35.35
CA GLN A 64 29.55 8.10 36.02
C GLN A 64 29.03 7.54 37.35
N ALA A 65 28.32 8.38 38.11
CA ALA A 65 27.65 7.98 39.33
C ALA A 65 26.58 6.92 39.05
N VAL A 66 25.76 7.12 38.00
CA VAL A 66 24.77 6.12 37.54
C VAL A 66 25.45 4.79 37.20
N ALA A 67 26.53 4.81 36.42
CA ALA A 67 27.27 3.61 36.04
C ALA A 67 27.88 2.88 37.25
N LYS A 68 28.38 3.60 38.24
CA LYS A 68 28.89 3.02 39.49
C LYS A 68 27.78 2.28 40.26
N HIS A 69 26.59 2.87 40.35
CA HIS A 69 25.45 2.24 41.03
C HIS A 69 25.00 0.98 40.31
N LEU A 70 24.81 1.04 38.99
CA LEU A 70 24.46 -0.11 38.16
C LEU A 70 25.50 -1.24 38.26
N PHE A 71 26.80 -0.89 38.30
CA PHE A 71 27.87 -1.88 38.43
C PHE A 71 27.77 -2.68 39.73
N VAL A 72 27.52 -2.00 40.85
CA VAL A 72 27.32 -2.64 42.15
C VAL A 72 26.09 -3.54 42.13
N ALA A 73 24.98 -3.07 41.55
CA ALA A 73 23.74 -3.84 41.44
C ALA A 73 23.92 -5.12 40.62
N ILE A 74 24.52 -5.03 39.42
CA ILE A 74 24.79 -6.18 38.54
C ILE A 74 25.69 -7.20 39.25
N ARG A 75 26.74 -6.75 39.93
CA ARG A 75 27.63 -7.64 40.69
C ARG A 75 26.93 -8.36 41.84
N LYS A 76 26.09 -7.65 42.59
CA LYS A 76 25.29 -8.25 43.66
C LYS A 76 24.32 -9.29 43.10
N PHE A 77 23.66 -8.99 41.97
CA PHE A 77 22.78 -9.94 41.29
C PHE A 77 23.51 -11.20 40.84
N ILE A 78 24.69 -11.07 40.22
CA ILE A 78 25.54 -12.21 39.84
C ILE A 78 25.94 -13.05 41.08
N GLY A 79 26.12 -12.41 42.23
CA GLY A 79 26.45 -13.09 43.49
C GLY A 79 25.29 -13.90 44.10
N LEU A 80 24.04 -13.71 43.65
CA LEU A 80 22.89 -14.46 44.16
C LEU A 80 22.91 -15.94 43.74
N ASP A 81 23.46 -16.23 42.57
CA ASP A 81 23.59 -17.59 42.05
C ASP A 81 24.95 -17.72 41.35
N PRO A 82 25.86 -18.60 41.84
CA PRO A 82 27.17 -18.81 41.24
C PRO A 82 27.13 -19.16 39.73
N SER A 83 26.02 -19.74 39.24
CA SER A 83 25.83 -20.06 37.83
C SER A 83 25.68 -18.82 36.93
N PHE A 84 25.36 -17.65 37.47
CA PHE A 84 25.25 -16.41 36.68
C PHE A 84 26.61 -15.84 36.29
N LYS A 85 27.66 -16.17 37.04
CA LYS A 85 29.01 -15.64 36.83
C LYS A 85 29.62 -16.02 35.48
N SER A 86 29.30 -17.21 34.97
CA SER A 86 29.77 -17.69 33.66
C SER A 86 28.84 -17.30 32.51
N ARG A 87 27.64 -16.76 32.77
CA ARG A 87 26.68 -16.42 31.72
C ARG A 87 27.11 -15.14 30.98
N PRO A 88 27.04 -15.10 29.64
CA PRO A 88 27.20 -13.87 28.88
C PRO A 88 26.16 -12.81 29.27
N ILE A 89 26.60 -11.59 29.55
CA ILE A 89 25.72 -10.46 29.88
C ILE A 89 25.70 -9.47 28.73
N TYR A 90 24.50 -9.14 28.25
CA TYR A 90 24.24 -8.06 27.29
C TYR A 90 23.41 -6.98 27.99
N ILE A 91 23.76 -5.71 27.78
CA ILE A 91 23.07 -4.57 28.41
C ILE A 91 22.38 -3.75 27.33
N THR A 92 21.11 -3.43 27.50
CA THR A 92 20.28 -2.79 26.48
C THR A 92 19.38 -1.70 27.06
N GLY A 93 18.98 -0.75 26.23
CA GLY A 93 17.98 0.26 26.57
C GLY A 93 17.72 1.24 25.42
N GLU A 94 16.63 2.00 25.51
CA GLU A 94 16.23 2.99 24.51
C GLU A 94 16.03 4.41 25.06
N SER A 95 15.93 5.40 24.15
CA SER A 95 15.76 6.81 24.49
C SER A 95 16.93 7.37 25.31
N TYR A 96 16.67 7.93 26.49
CA TYR A 96 17.72 8.43 27.39
C TYR A 96 18.69 7.34 27.86
N ALA A 97 18.34 6.06 27.74
CA ALA A 97 19.29 4.96 27.99
C ALA A 97 20.47 4.92 26.99
N GLY A 98 20.42 5.70 25.91
CA GLY A 98 21.60 6.06 25.10
C GLY A 98 22.74 6.70 25.90
N LYS A 99 22.45 7.22 27.10
CA LYS A 99 23.45 7.64 28.11
C LYS A 99 23.87 6.51 29.03
N TYR A 100 22.89 5.80 29.59
CA TYR A 100 23.12 4.80 30.62
C TYR A 100 23.91 3.60 30.10
N VAL A 101 23.52 3.06 28.94
CA VAL A 101 24.07 1.81 28.38
C VAL A 101 25.56 1.94 28.06
N PRO A 102 26.04 2.98 27.34
CA PRO A 102 27.47 3.19 27.13
C PRO A 102 28.24 3.38 28.44
N SER A 103 27.66 4.09 29.40
CA SER A 103 28.32 4.46 30.64
C SER A 103 28.60 3.25 31.53
N ILE A 104 27.62 2.36 31.72
CA ILE A 104 27.84 1.12 32.48
C ILE A 104 28.79 0.17 31.76
N GLY A 105 28.69 0.04 30.43
CA GLY A 105 29.62 -0.79 29.66
C GLY A 105 31.06 -0.30 29.78
N TYR A 106 31.28 1.01 29.65
CA TYR A 106 32.58 1.66 29.86
C TYR A 106 33.13 1.39 31.26
N TYR A 107 32.29 1.59 32.29
CA TYR A 107 32.67 1.39 33.69
C TYR A 107 33.05 -0.07 33.98
N ILE A 108 32.25 -1.04 33.51
CA ILE A 108 32.55 -2.48 33.64
C ILE A 108 33.91 -2.80 33.01
N LEU A 109 34.14 -2.37 31.78
CA LEU A 109 35.38 -2.68 31.05
C LEU A 109 36.61 -2.00 31.65
N LYS A 110 36.44 -0.86 32.34
CA LYS A 110 37.52 -0.22 33.11
C LYS A 110 37.79 -0.90 34.45
N ARG A 111 36.76 -1.43 35.11
CA ARG A 111 36.89 -2.05 36.44
C ARG A 111 37.27 -3.53 36.40
N ASN A 112 36.78 -4.30 35.44
CA ASN A 112 37.05 -5.74 35.33
C ASN A 112 38.55 -6.11 35.42
N PRO A 113 39.49 -5.41 34.74
CA PRO A 113 40.91 -5.77 34.80
C PRO A 113 41.54 -5.68 36.20
N VAL A 114 41.06 -4.75 37.04
CA VAL A 114 41.58 -4.51 38.40
C VAL A 114 40.84 -5.26 39.49
N LEU A 115 39.82 -6.04 39.12
CA LEU A 115 39.05 -6.88 40.04
C LEU A 115 39.55 -8.33 40.04
N PRO A 116 39.46 -9.04 41.19
CA PRO A 116 39.63 -10.48 41.24
C PRO A 116 38.74 -11.17 40.20
N HIS A 117 39.21 -12.26 39.59
CA HIS A 117 38.42 -13.00 38.60
C HIS A 117 37.05 -13.43 39.15
N SER A 118 36.95 -13.61 40.47
CA SER A 118 35.69 -13.91 41.16
C SER A 118 34.64 -12.81 41.11
N GLU A 119 35.05 -11.58 40.85
CA GLU A 119 34.25 -10.35 40.98
C GLU A 119 33.97 -9.65 39.64
N ARG A 120 34.47 -10.22 38.53
CA ARG A 120 34.33 -9.63 37.18
C ARG A 120 32.92 -9.86 36.62
N VAL A 121 32.42 -8.88 35.88
CA VAL A 121 31.15 -8.96 35.14
C VAL A 121 31.43 -9.48 33.73
N ASN A 122 30.74 -10.54 33.32
CA ASN A 122 30.97 -11.21 32.04
C ASN A 122 30.28 -10.51 30.85
N LEU A 123 30.61 -9.24 30.60
CA LEU A 123 30.00 -8.40 29.58
C LEU A 123 30.36 -8.86 28.14
N HIS A 124 29.35 -9.10 27.32
CA HIS A 124 29.47 -9.60 25.95
C HIS A 124 28.89 -8.66 24.88
N GLY A 125 28.09 -7.66 25.25
CA GLY A 125 27.72 -6.58 24.34
C GLY A 125 26.74 -5.56 24.90
N LEU A 126 26.54 -4.48 24.16
CA LEU A 126 25.59 -3.40 24.44
C LEU A 126 24.61 -3.18 23.29
N ALA A 127 23.35 -2.83 23.57
CA ALA A 127 22.36 -2.43 22.57
C ALA A 127 21.72 -1.08 22.91
N ILE A 128 21.70 -0.15 21.96
CA ILE A 128 21.28 1.25 22.13
C ILE A 128 20.14 1.56 21.15
N GLY A 129 18.90 1.64 21.64
CA GLY A 129 17.71 1.92 20.83
C GLY A 129 17.37 3.42 20.79
N ASN A 130 17.22 4.03 19.60
CA ASN A 130 16.82 5.45 19.45
C ASN A 130 17.44 6.36 20.53
N GLY A 131 18.76 6.22 20.74
CA GLY A 131 19.41 6.63 21.98
C GLY A 131 20.00 8.03 21.92
N LEU A 132 19.71 8.86 22.94
CA LEU A 132 20.37 10.16 23.14
C LEU A 132 21.83 9.94 23.58
N THR A 133 22.77 9.97 22.63
CA THR A 133 24.17 9.56 22.84
C THR A 133 25.13 10.73 22.71
N ASP A 134 24.96 11.55 21.68
CA ASP A 134 25.81 12.71 21.36
C ASP A 134 24.93 13.93 20.99
N PRO A 135 24.33 14.59 21.99
CA PRO A 135 23.25 15.56 21.78
C PRO A 135 23.64 16.72 20.87
N GLY A 136 24.87 17.24 20.98
CA GLY A 136 25.34 18.34 20.14
C GLY A 136 25.30 18.00 18.65
N THR A 137 25.73 16.78 18.28
CA THR A 137 25.69 16.33 16.89
C THR A 137 24.28 15.98 16.45
N GLN A 138 23.50 15.30 17.31
CA GLN A 138 22.11 14.94 17.01
C GLN A 138 21.24 16.18 16.78
N VAL A 139 21.36 17.22 17.64
CA VAL A 139 20.59 18.46 17.51
C VAL A 139 20.80 19.12 16.14
N SER A 140 22.01 19.07 15.58
CA SER A 140 22.34 19.72 14.31
C SER A 140 21.54 19.22 13.10
N THR A 141 20.88 18.05 13.19
CA THR A 141 20.22 17.43 12.04
C THR A 141 18.74 17.76 11.84
N HIS A 142 18.06 18.31 12.86
CA HIS A 142 16.59 18.35 12.90
C HIS A 142 15.96 19.28 11.85
N ALA A 143 16.50 20.47 11.62
CA ALA A 143 15.97 21.44 10.68
C ALA A 143 15.91 20.87 9.26
N LEU A 144 17.02 20.27 8.80
CA LEU A 144 17.10 19.67 7.48
C LEU A 144 16.25 18.40 7.39
N HIS A 145 16.22 17.58 8.44
CA HIS A 145 15.42 16.36 8.45
C HIS A 145 13.92 16.66 8.33
N TYR A 146 13.39 17.58 9.14
CA TYR A 146 11.97 17.98 9.10
C TYR A 146 11.60 18.66 7.79
N TYR A 147 12.51 19.46 7.21
CA TYR A 147 12.30 20.08 5.90
C TYR A 147 12.21 19.04 4.78
N ASN A 148 13.12 18.07 4.75
CA ASN A 148 13.16 17.03 3.72
C ASN A 148 11.95 16.08 3.80
N LEU A 149 11.35 15.92 4.98
CA LEU A 149 10.08 15.21 5.16
C LEU A 149 8.85 16.06 4.78
N GLY A 150 9.03 17.34 4.43
CA GLY A 150 7.94 18.26 4.11
C GLY A 150 7.12 18.72 5.33
N LEU A 151 7.63 18.50 6.55
CA LEU A 151 6.95 18.87 7.79
C LEU A 151 7.05 20.37 8.11
N ILE A 152 8.08 21.03 7.58
CA ILE A 152 8.31 22.47 7.72
C ILE A 152 8.76 23.06 6.39
N ASN A 153 8.47 24.34 6.14
CA ASN A 153 8.92 25.06 4.95
C ASN A 153 10.31 25.71 5.15
N GLU A 154 10.89 26.26 4.08
CA GLU A 154 12.24 26.85 4.10
C GLU A 154 12.39 27.97 5.16
N LYS A 155 11.35 28.80 5.36
CA LYS A 155 11.38 29.86 6.37
C LYS A 155 11.43 29.28 7.79
N GLN A 156 10.66 28.23 8.04
CA GLN A 156 10.65 27.53 9.33
C GLN A 156 11.95 26.78 9.56
N LYS A 157 12.52 26.13 8.54
CA LYS A 157 13.85 25.50 8.59
C LYS A 157 14.93 26.49 9.04
N ILE A 158 15.00 27.67 8.42
CA ILE A 158 15.96 28.73 8.81
C ILE A 158 15.77 29.14 10.29
N HIS A 159 14.55 29.14 10.80
CA HIS A 159 14.30 29.42 12.22
C HIS A 159 14.82 28.30 13.13
N VAL A 160 14.56 27.03 12.78
CA VAL A 160 15.07 25.88 13.53
C VAL A 160 16.59 25.83 13.49
N GLU A 161 17.24 26.17 12.36
CA GLU A 161 18.70 26.28 12.26
C GLU A 161 19.28 27.29 13.26
N LYS A 162 18.57 28.38 13.55
CA LYS A 162 18.96 29.35 14.59
C LYS A 162 18.84 28.76 15.99
N LEU A 163 17.72 28.10 16.29
CA LEU A 163 17.52 27.43 17.58
C LEU A 163 18.55 26.31 17.81
N GLN A 164 18.85 25.51 16.78
CA GLN A 164 19.94 24.52 16.84
C GLN A 164 21.29 25.17 17.13
N SER A 165 21.59 26.28 16.46
CA SER A 165 22.85 27.02 16.66
C SER A 165 22.98 27.56 18.08
N GLU A 166 21.88 27.99 18.69
CA GLU A 166 21.84 28.41 20.09
C GLU A 166 22.15 27.24 21.04
N VAL A 167 21.50 26.09 20.84
CA VAL A 167 21.77 24.87 21.62
C VAL A 167 23.24 24.47 21.52
N MET A 168 23.80 24.44 20.30
CA MET A 168 25.21 24.07 20.09
C MET A 168 26.17 25.05 20.75
N LYS A 169 25.91 26.37 20.68
CA LYS A 169 26.73 27.38 21.37
C LYS A 169 26.73 27.20 22.89
N LEU A 170 25.58 26.88 23.47
CA LEU A 170 25.46 26.64 24.91
C LEU A 170 26.20 25.35 25.32
N ILE A 171 26.15 24.31 24.48
CA ILE A 171 26.95 23.07 24.66
C ILE A 171 28.46 23.38 24.57
N GLU A 172 28.90 24.16 23.58
CA GLU A 172 30.31 24.55 23.42
C GLU A 172 30.82 25.43 24.57
N ALA A 173 29.95 26.27 25.13
CA ALA A 173 30.25 27.10 26.30
C ALA A 173 30.18 26.33 27.63
N GLU A 174 29.93 25.02 27.59
CA GLU A 174 29.70 24.16 28.76
C GLU A 174 28.55 24.65 29.66
N ASN A 175 27.62 25.43 29.11
CA ASN A 175 26.43 25.89 29.80
C ASN A 175 25.31 24.86 29.64
N TRP A 176 25.47 23.75 30.37
CA TRP A 176 24.69 22.54 30.14
C TRP A 176 23.20 22.67 30.47
N SER A 177 22.86 23.38 31.53
CA SER A 177 21.46 23.55 31.95
C SER A 177 20.67 24.38 30.95
N ASP A 178 21.25 25.51 30.49
CA ASP A 178 20.60 26.38 29.51
C ASP A 178 20.54 25.70 28.14
N ALA A 179 21.57 24.92 27.76
CA ALA A 179 21.54 24.09 26.55
C ALA A 179 20.40 23.07 26.57
N CYS A 180 20.13 22.47 27.74
CA CYS A 180 19.02 21.52 27.90
C CYS A 180 17.67 22.21 27.67
N ASP A 181 17.46 23.42 28.22
CA ASP A 181 16.23 24.18 27.98
C ASP A 181 16.07 24.62 26.53
N ALA A 182 17.15 25.13 25.94
CA ALA A 182 17.14 25.54 24.53
C ALA A 182 16.78 24.36 23.62
N ARG A 183 17.25 23.13 23.93
CA ARG A 183 16.88 21.92 23.19
C ARG A 183 15.39 21.61 23.35
N SER A 184 14.84 21.68 24.56
CA SER A 184 13.41 21.47 24.80
C SER A 184 12.54 22.49 24.06
N ASN A 185 12.93 23.76 24.09
CA ASN A 185 12.24 24.84 23.36
C ASN A 185 12.27 24.62 21.85
N MET A 186 13.38 24.13 21.30
CA MET A 186 13.48 23.77 19.89
C MET A 186 12.50 22.67 19.49
N PHE A 187 12.41 21.59 20.28
CA PHE A 187 11.46 20.51 19.99
C PHE A 187 10.01 20.95 20.19
N GLN A 188 9.71 21.79 21.18
CA GLN A 188 8.39 22.38 21.35
C GLN A 188 7.98 23.21 20.13
N TYR A 189 8.90 24.02 19.60
CA TYR A 189 8.67 24.76 18.37
C TYR A 189 8.41 23.81 17.19
N LEU A 190 9.25 22.79 17.00
CA LEU A 190 9.11 21.80 15.93
C LEU A 190 7.76 21.07 15.99
N GLN A 191 7.31 20.68 17.18
CA GLN A 191 6.00 20.07 17.39
C GLN A 191 4.87 21.04 16.98
N ASN A 192 4.94 22.28 17.45
CA ASN A 192 3.93 23.30 17.16
C ASN A 192 3.82 23.63 15.67
N VAL A 193 4.96 23.76 14.96
CA VAL A 193 4.94 24.18 13.54
C VAL A 193 4.67 23.03 12.58
N SER A 194 5.01 21.80 12.94
CA SER A 194 4.68 20.61 12.15
C SER A 194 3.23 20.16 12.37
N GLY A 195 2.60 20.56 13.48
CA GLY A 195 1.28 20.10 13.88
C GLY A 195 1.24 18.62 14.27
N LEU A 196 2.41 18.00 14.49
CA LEU A 196 2.50 16.59 14.85
C LEU A 196 2.15 16.39 16.33
N PRO A 197 1.19 15.51 16.64
CA PRO A 197 0.83 15.23 18.03
C PRO A 197 1.86 14.34 18.75
N CYS A 198 2.79 13.71 18.01
CA CYS A 198 3.85 12.86 18.55
C CYS A 198 5.14 13.04 17.73
N LEU A 199 6.22 13.48 18.37
CA LEU A 199 7.54 13.56 17.71
C LEU A 199 8.29 12.23 17.73
N TYR A 200 7.92 11.35 18.65
CA TYR A 200 8.49 10.01 18.77
C TYR A 200 8.06 9.08 17.61
N ASP A 201 6.96 9.37 16.92
CA ASP A 201 6.58 8.71 15.66
C ASP A 201 5.65 9.62 14.85
N PHE A 202 6.14 10.15 13.73
CA PHE A 202 5.39 11.11 12.91
C PHE A 202 4.12 10.54 12.26
N ARG A 203 3.90 9.23 12.35
CA ARG A 203 2.68 8.57 11.84
C ARG A 203 1.56 8.50 12.86
N ARG A 204 1.85 8.78 14.15
CA ARG A 204 0.89 8.66 15.25
C ARG A 204 0.07 9.94 15.38
N ASP A 205 -1.17 9.76 15.80
CA ASP A 205 -2.12 10.83 16.12
C ASP A 205 -2.08 11.24 17.60
N ARG A 206 -1.28 10.56 18.42
CA ARG A 206 -1.03 10.85 19.84
C ARG A 206 0.28 10.23 20.33
N ASP A 207 0.78 10.72 21.46
CA ASP A 207 2.00 10.20 22.10
C ASP A 207 1.84 8.75 22.61
N TYR A 208 2.95 8.12 23.00
CA TYR A 208 2.95 6.83 23.69
C TYR A 208 2.35 6.99 25.08
N ASP A 209 1.57 5.99 25.49
CA ASP A 209 0.87 5.98 26.78
C ASP A 209 1.27 4.72 27.55
N SER A 210 2.05 4.92 28.62
CA SER A 210 2.52 3.92 29.58
C SER A 210 1.79 4.00 30.93
N ASN A 211 0.81 4.91 31.10
CA ASN A 211 0.19 5.20 32.39
C ASN A 211 -0.42 3.96 33.06
N TRP A 212 -0.95 3.05 32.27
CA TRP A 212 -1.51 1.79 32.76
C TRP A 212 -0.45 0.86 33.35
N VAL A 213 0.80 0.91 32.89
CA VAL A 213 1.90 0.17 33.53
C VAL A 213 2.27 0.81 34.86
N VAL A 214 2.28 2.14 34.91
CA VAL A 214 2.53 2.91 36.13
C VAL A 214 1.50 2.57 37.21
N GLU A 215 0.21 2.61 36.86
CA GLU A 215 -0.87 2.26 37.79
C GLU A 215 -0.82 0.79 38.22
N PHE A 216 -0.38 -0.11 37.33
CA PHE A 216 -0.24 -1.54 37.65
C PHE A 216 0.84 -1.73 38.71
N LEU A 217 1.99 -1.07 38.52
CA LEU A 217 3.11 -1.11 39.46
C LEU A 217 2.77 -0.42 40.79
N LYS A 218 1.87 0.56 40.81
CA LYS A 218 1.41 1.19 42.07
C LYS A 218 0.51 0.29 42.93
N SER A 219 -0.08 -0.76 42.37
CA SER A 219 -1.00 -1.65 43.11
C SER A 219 -0.31 -2.41 44.25
N ALA A 220 -1.02 -2.61 45.37
CA ALA A 220 -0.48 -3.30 46.55
C ALA A 220 -0.14 -4.76 46.25
N GLU A 221 -0.95 -5.41 45.43
CA GLU A 221 -0.78 -6.80 44.99
C GLU A 221 0.51 -6.99 44.19
N VAL A 222 0.78 -6.07 43.25
CA VAL A 222 2.00 -6.11 42.42
C VAL A 222 3.22 -5.78 43.26
N LYS A 223 3.16 -4.78 44.15
CA LYS A 223 4.27 -4.50 45.08
C LYS A 223 4.61 -5.71 45.95
N LYS A 224 3.58 -6.36 46.51
CA LYS A 224 3.74 -7.59 47.30
C LYS A 224 4.35 -8.73 46.47
N ALA A 225 3.88 -8.92 45.22
CA ALA A 225 4.40 -9.95 44.32
C ALA A 225 5.86 -9.70 43.91
N LEU A 226 6.27 -8.43 43.80
CA LEU A 226 7.64 -8.03 43.50
C LEU A 226 8.55 -7.97 44.75
N GLY A 227 8.00 -8.16 45.95
CA GLY A 227 8.74 -8.05 47.20
C GLY A 227 9.15 -6.62 47.57
N VAL A 228 8.42 -5.62 47.06
CA VAL A 228 8.65 -4.20 47.34
C VAL A 228 7.84 -3.77 48.56
N ASN A 229 8.39 -2.87 49.38
CA ASN A 229 7.69 -2.31 50.54
C ASN A 229 6.41 -1.58 50.10
N GLU A 230 5.26 -1.90 50.72
CA GLU A 230 3.94 -1.35 50.36
C GLU A 230 3.89 0.19 50.41
N SER A 231 4.72 0.81 51.26
CA SER A 231 4.83 2.28 51.40
C SER A 231 5.54 2.98 50.24
N MET A 232 6.26 2.26 49.38
CA MET A 232 6.92 2.86 48.21
C MET A 232 5.93 3.21 47.11
N VAL A 233 6.10 4.37 46.49
CA VAL A 233 5.30 4.79 45.32
C VAL A 233 6.15 4.60 44.06
N PHE A 234 5.58 3.95 43.04
CA PHE A 234 6.25 3.81 41.75
C PHE A 234 6.07 5.09 40.93
N GLU A 235 7.19 5.69 40.54
CA GLU A 235 7.26 6.82 39.61
C GLU A 235 8.09 6.41 38.39
N GLU A 236 7.50 6.54 37.19
CA GLU A 236 8.16 6.17 35.94
C GLU A 236 9.29 7.15 35.59
N CYS A 237 9.03 8.45 35.73
CA CYS A 237 10.02 9.52 35.63
C CYS A 237 10.04 10.28 36.95
N SER A 238 11.23 10.55 37.50
CA SER A 238 11.39 11.32 38.74
C SER A 238 11.91 12.72 38.42
N ASP A 239 11.18 13.74 38.86
CA ASP A 239 11.58 15.15 38.68
C ASP A 239 12.91 15.44 39.40
N ALA A 240 13.10 14.91 40.61
CA ALA A 240 14.35 15.07 41.36
C ALA A 240 15.56 14.49 40.63
N VAL A 241 15.39 13.33 39.98
CA VAL A 241 16.42 12.72 39.13
C VAL A 241 16.62 13.53 37.85
N GLY A 242 15.54 14.00 37.22
CA GLY A 242 15.57 14.85 36.04
C GLY A 242 16.36 16.14 36.31
N ASP A 243 16.08 16.80 37.43
CA ASP A 243 16.77 18.01 37.89
C ASP A 243 18.24 17.73 38.23
N ALA A 244 18.54 16.63 38.92
CA ALA A 244 19.90 16.24 39.26
C ALA A 244 20.75 15.96 38.01
N LEU A 245 20.17 15.30 36.99
CA LEU A 245 20.84 14.95 35.73
C LEU A 245 20.73 16.03 34.65
N ARG A 246 20.02 17.13 34.91
CA ARG A 246 19.71 18.18 33.93
C ARG A 246 20.96 18.72 33.22
N SER A 247 22.02 18.96 33.98
CA SER A 247 23.31 19.42 33.45
C SER A 247 24.09 18.35 32.69
N ASP A 248 23.62 17.11 32.68
CA ASP A 248 24.28 15.96 32.05
C ASP A 248 23.56 15.49 30.78
N VAL A 249 22.27 15.84 30.62
CA VAL A 249 21.42 15.47 29.47
C VAL A 249 22.11 15.76 28.13
N VAL A 250 22.69 16.95 27.98
CA VAL A 250 23.31 17.42 26.74
C VAL A 250 24.80 17.04 26.59
N LYS A 251 25.45 16.48 27.62
CA LYS A 251 26.88 16.10 27.55
C LYS A 251 27.07 14.83 26.74
N SER A 252 28.05 14.78 25.86
CA SER A 252 28.30 13.60 25.02
C SER A 252 28.80 12.40 25.82
N VAL A 253 28.26 11.20 25.53
CA VAL A 253 28.83 9.92 25.99
C VAL A 253 29.40 9.10 24.82
N ARG A 254 29.52 9.70 23.64
CA ARG A 254 30.07 9.05 22.43
C ARG A 254 31.41 8.36 22.69
N PHE A 255 32.30 9.03 23.44
CA PHE A 255 33.62 8.49 23.80
C PHE A 255 33.55 7.19 24.61
N MET A 256 32.47 6.98 25.36
CA MET A 256 32.25 5.74 26.10
C MET A 256 31.86 4.62 25.15
N VAL A 257 31.03 4.90 24.14
CA VAL A 257 30.71 3.93 23.05
C VAL A 257 31.98 3.54 22.31
N GLU A 258 32.83 4.50 21.96
CA GLU A 258 34.13 4.27 21.29
C GLU A 258 35.05 3.38 22.12
N TYR A 259 35.06 3.55 23.44
CA TYR A 259 35.87 2.70 24.30
C TYR A 259 35.32 1.26 24.40
N VAL A 260 34.00 1.11 24.42
CA VAL A 260 33.31 -0.18 24.53
C VAL A 260 33.43 -0.98 23.23
N VAL A 261 33.17 -0.36 22.08
CA VAL A 261 33.18 -1.05 20.77
C VAL A 261 34.55 -1.64 20.43
N LYS A 262 35.65 -1.06 20.94
CA LYS A 262 37.01 -1.63 20.83
C LYS A 262 37.20 -2.97 21.56
N ARG A 263 36.24 -3.38 22.39
CA ARG A 263 36.39 -4.51 23.34
C ARG A 263 35.24 -5.50 23.29
N THR A 264 34.05 -5.07 22.89
CA THR A 264 32.85 -5.91 22.88
C THR A 264 31.84 -5.39 21.87
N LYS A 265 30.79 -6.18 21.58
CA LYS A 265 29.80 -5.85 20.56
C LYS A 265 28.91 -4.70 21.00
N VAL A 266 28.54 -3.85 20.05
CA VAL A 266 27.60 -2.74 20.21
C VAL A 266 26.59 -2.80 19.07
N LEU A 267 25.31 -2.86 19.43
CA LEU A 267 24.17 -2.68 18.53
C LEU A 267 23.59 -1.28 18.75
N VAL A 268 23.35 -0.55 17.69
CA VAL A 268 22.59 0.69 17.67
C VAL A 268 21.37 0.42 16.81
N TYR A 269 20.15 0.64 17.30
CA TYR A 269 18.93 0.35 16.52
C TYR A 269 17.92 1.48 16.55
N GLN A 270 17.34 1.78 15.39
CA GLN A 270 16.54 2.98 15.18
C GLN A 270 15.21 2.66 14.52
N GLY A 271 14.14 3.29 15.02
CA GLY A 271 12.87 3.31 14.30
C GLY A 271 12.95 4.27 13.12
N GLN A 272 12.48 3.83 11.96
CA GLN A 272 12.45 4.66 10.75
C GLN A 272 11.67 5.98 10.94
N CYS A 273 10.67 6.00 11.81
CA CYS A 273 9.71 7.09 11.93
C CYS A 273 9.93 8.00 13.15
N ASP A 274 11.02 7.80 13.89
CA ASP A 274 11.40 8.64 15.04
C ASP A 274 12.03 9.96 14.57
N LEU A 275 11.49 11.10 15.02
CA LEU A 275 12.03 12.43 14.70
C LEU A 275 12.94 13.02 15.79
N MET A 276 13.05 12.37 16.96
CA MET A 276 13.82 12.86 18.11
C MET A 276 15.25 12.33 18.10
N ASP A 277 15.41 11.01 18.09
CA ASP A 277 16.70 10.31 18.18
C ASP A 277 16.81 9.20 17.11
N GLY A 278 16.05 9.36 16.03
CA GLY A 278 15.93 8.40 14.93
C GLY A 278 17.15 8.32 14.02
N VAL A 279 16.97 7.70 12.85
CA VAL A 279 18.07 7.27 11.95
C VAL A 279 19.06 8.39 11.63
N VAL A 280 18.57 9.58 11.28
CA VAL A 280 19.43 10.71 10.89
C VAL A 280 20.28 11.21 12.07
N ALA A 281 19.67 11.30 13.25
CA ALA A 281 20.36 11.72 14.47
C ALA A 281 21.42 10.67 14.86
N ALA A 282 21.07 9.38 14.85
CA ALA A 282 22.00 8.30 15.18
C ALA A 282 23.21 8.26 14.24
N GLU A 283 22.97 8.33 12.93
CA GLU A 283 24.05 8.32 11.93
C GLU A 283 24.99 9.52 12.06
N SER A 284 24.48 10.67 12.48
CA SER A 284 25.27 11.89 12.61
C SER A 284 26.42 11.74 13.62
N TRP A 285 26.17 11.08 14.75
CA TRP A 285 27.20 10.87 15.78
C TRP A 285 28.02 9.61 15.56
N LEU A 286 27.43 8.56 14.95
CA LEU A 286 28.19 7.37 14.53
C LEU A 286 29.33 7.77 13.59
N LYS A 287 29.07 8.69 12.64
CA LYS A 287 30.08 9.24 11.71
C LYS A 287 31.20 10.01 12.40
N LYS A 288 30.99 10.49 13.62
CA LYS A 288 32.02 11.21 14.39
C LYS A 288 32.83 10.31 15.30
N MET A 289 32.46 9.04 15.47
CA MET A 289 33.14 8.14 16.40
C MET A 289 34.62 7.95 16.07
N GLU A 290 35.46 7.84 17.10
CA GLU A 290 36.92 7.64 16.98
C GLU A 290 37.36 6.25 17.49
N TRP A 291 37.38 5.27 16.58
CA TRP A 291 37.95 3.95 16.85
C TRP A 291 38.48 3.29 15.58
N GLU A 292 39.39 2.34 15.72
CA GLU A 292 40.14 1.73 14.61
C GLU A 292 39.26 1.09 13.52
N GLY A 293 38.06 0.62 13.86
CA GLY A 293 37.11 0.05 12.91
C GLY A 293 36.02 1.03 12.44
N ILE A 294 36.06 2.32 12.82
CA ILE A 294 35.00 3.26 12.39
C ILE A 294 34.96 3.42 10.89
N GLN A 295 36.11 3.57 10.24
CA GLN A 295 36.16 3.70 8.78
C GLN A 295 35.60 2.45 8.11
N LYS A 296 35.99 1.27 8.62
CA LYS A 296 35.45 -0.02 8.16
C LYS A 296 33.94 -0.16 8.41
N PHE A 297 33.39 0.48 9.44
CA PHE A 297 31.95 0.53 9.70
C PHE A 297 31.23 1.52 8.78
N LEU A 298 31.78 2.71 8.57
CA LEU A 298 31.23 3.70 7.65
C LEU A 298 31.26 3.22 6.20
N ASP A 299 32.29 2.47 5.83
CA ASP A 299 32.45 1.81 4.54
C ASP A 299 31.63 0.50 4.45
N ALA A 300 31.13 -0.02 5.58
CA ALA A 300 30.34 -1.25 5.56
C ALA A 300 29.00 -1.02 4.85
N LYS A 301 28.70 -1.89 3.88
CA LYS A 301 27.43 -1.87 3.16
C LYS A 301 26.26 -2.03 4.13
N ARG A 302 25.24 -1.20 3.96
CA ARG A 302 23.94 -1.41 4.60
C ARG A 302 23.18 -2.52 3.86
N CYS A 303 22.95 -3.62 4.54
CA CYS A 303 22.29 -4.82 4.03
C CYS A 303 20.77 -4.78 4.30
N VAL A 304 20.00 -5.42 3.42
CA VAL A 304 18.57 -5.67 3.63
C VAL A 304 18.40 -6.73 4.70
N TRP A 305 17.55 -6.48 5.70
CA TRP A 305 17.18 -7.43 6.73
C TRP A 305 15.71 -7.83 6.60
N LYS A 306 15.47 -9.14 6.55
CA LYS A 306 14.13 -9.73 6.43
C LYS A 306 13.84 -10.64 7.60
N VAL A 307 12.61 -10.59 8.10
CA VAL A 307 12.08 -11.53 9.09
C VAL A 307 10.97 -12.32 8.43
N LYS A 308 11.10 -13.65 8.36
CA LYS A 308 10.15 -14.55 7.67
C LYS A 308 9.81 -14.11 6.24
N HIS A 309 10.84 -13.70 5.48
CA HIS A 309 10.75 -13.20 4.10
C HIS A 309 10.06 -11.83 3.92
N VAL A 310 9.60 -11.20 5.00
CA VAL A 310 9.09 -9.82 5.01
C VAL A 310 10.24 -8.85 5.25
N LEU A 311 10.27 -7.73 4.52
CA LEU A 311 11.24 -6.65 4.74
C LEU A 311 11.04 -6.05 6.14
N ALA A 312 11.98 -6.31 7.05
CA ALA A 312 11.94 -5.85 8.44
C ALA A 312 12.77 -4.58 8.64
N GLY A 313 13.85 -4.43 7.86
CA GLY A 313 14.66 -3.23 7.90
C GLY A 313 16.00 -3.33 7.22
N TYR A 314 16.97 -2.59 7.72
CA TYR A 314 18.31 -2.52 7.15
C TYR A 314 19.37 -2.63 8.24
N VAL A 315 20.48 -3.31 7.96
CA VAL A 315 21.56 -3.57 8.92
C VAL A 315 22.90 -3.16 8.32
N GLN A 316 23.65 -2.31 9.00
CA GLN A 316 25.03 -1.96 8.68
C GLN A 316 25.91 -2.50 9.80
N LYS A 317 26.88 -3.36 9.51
CA LYS A 317 27.71 -4.01 10.54
C LYS A 317 29.17 -4.06 10.12
N SER A 318 30.07 -3.77 11.07
CA SER A 318 31.50 -4.01 10.90
C SER A 318 32.18 -4.21 12.25
N ASP A 319 33.05 -5.22 12.32
CA ASP A 319 33.69 -5.69 13.54
C ASP A 319 32.68 -5.83 14.70
N ASN A 320 32.81 -4.99 15.72
CA ASN A 320 31.99 -5.00 16.91
C ASN A 320 30.76 -4.07 16.82
N LEU A 321 30.57 -3.29 15.76
CA LEU A 321 29.47 -2.33 15.65
C LEU A 321 28.41 -2.78 14.64
N SER A 322 27.15 -2.83 15.07
CA SER A 322 25.97 -3.03 14.24
C SER A 322 25.04 -1.82 14.37
N HIS A 323 24.51 -1.31 13.25
CA HIS A 323 23.45 -0.31 13.20
C HIS A 323 22.25 -0.87 12.44
N VAL A 324 21.06 -0.87 13.04
CA VAL A 324 19.85 -1.48 12.48
C VAL A 324 18.73 -0.46 12.38
N VAL A 325 18.22 -0.22 11.17
CA VAL A 325 17.02 0.58 10.94
C VAL A 325 15.82 -0.35 10.84
N VAL A 326 14.85 -0.22 11.74
CA VAL A 326 13.63 -1.02 11.77
C VAL A 326 12.50 -0.27 11.06
N LEU A 327 12.01 -0.83 9.96
CA LEU A 327 10.96 -0.21 9.16
C LEU A 327 9.62 -0.26 9.88
N GLY A 328 8.88 0.83 9.76
CA GLY A 328 7.57 0.94 10.36
C GLY A 328 7.56 1.03 11.90
N ALA A 329 8.69 1.35 12.54
CA ALA A 329 8.80 1.67 13.97
C ALA A 329 9.13 3.16 14.21
N GLY A 330 8.65 3.73 15.31
CA GLY A 330 9.02 5.03 15.86
C GLY A 330 10.06 4.92 16.99
N HIS A 331 9.99 5.79 17.99
CA HIS A 331 10.97 5.89 19.08
C HIS A 331 11.02 4.64 19.98
N PHE A 332 9.89 3.94 20.11
CA PHE A 332 9.81 2.71 20.91
C PHE A 332 9.71 1.47 20.02
N VAL A 333 10.87 1.02 19.51
CA VAL A 333 10.95 -0.05 18.50
C VAL A 333 10.31 -1.38 18.96
N PRO A 334 10.54 -1.86 20.20
CA PRO A 334 9.86 -3.07 20.66
C PRO A 334 8.34 -2.92 20.76
N THR A 335 7.84 -1.71 21.06
CA THR A 335 6.40 -1.42 21.11
C THR A 335 5.77 -1.44 19.73
N ASP A 336 6.40 -0.78 18.75
CA ASP A 336 5.81 -0.62 17.41
C ASP A 336 6.00 -1.86 16.53
N GLN A 337 7.12 -2.57 16.68
CA GLN A 337 7.51 -3.70 15.84
C GLN A 337 8.05 -4.87 16.66
N GLY A 338 7.31 -5.30 17.70
CA GLY A 338 7.77 -6.31 18.66
C GLY A 338 8.32 -7.61 18.07
N VAL A 339 7.74 -8.13 16.98
CA VAL A 339 8.24 -9.36 16.33
C VAL A 339 9.57 -9.11 15.59
N HIS A 340 9.72 -7.95 14.93
CA HIS A 340 10.98 -7.60 14.28
C HIS A 340 12.05 -7.28 15.33
N SER A 341 11.69 -6.53 16.38
CA SER A 341 12.54 -6.24 17.54
C SER A 341 13.07 -7.53 18.19
N GLN A 342 12.21 -8.52 18.41
CA GLN A 342 12.61 -9.82 18.92
C GLN A 342 13.60 -10.53 17.98
N ALA A 343 13.33 -10.55 16.67
CA ALA A 343 14.23 -11.16 15.70
C ALA A 343 15.59 -10.43 15.65
N MET A 344 15.60 -9.11 15.72
CA MET A 344 16.82 -8.29 15.74
C MET A 344 17.73 -8.65 16.90
N ILE A 345 17.19 -8.73 18.12
CA ILE A 345 18.01 -9.05 19.29
C ILE A 345 18.47 -10.51 19.26
N GLU A 346 17.62 -11.43 18.78
CA GLU A 346 18.00 -12.84 18.63
C GLU A 346 19.15 -12.99 17.64
N ASP A 347 19.06 -12.32 16.49
CA ASP A 347 20.06 -12.41 15.44
C ASP A 347 21.38 -11.78 15.89
N TRP A 348 21.32 -10.64 16.60
CA TRP A 348 22.52 -9.99 17.12
C TRP A 348 23.22 -10.79 18.23
N ILE A 349 22.50 -11.28 19.24
CA ILE A 349 23.10 -12.00 20.37
C ILE A 349 23.65 -13.36 19.93
N LEU A 350 22.95 -14.05 19.03
CA LEU A 350 23.32 -15.39 18.58
C LEU A 350 24.28 -15.38 17.39
N ASP A 351 24.77 -14.22 16.96
CA ASP A 351 25.56 -14.03 15.74
C ASP A 351 24.93 -14.71 14.52
N ARG A 352 23.60 -14.78 14.46
CA ARG A 352 22.95 -15.21 13.23
C ARG A 352 23.21 -14.11 12.22
N GLU A 353 23.48 -14.53 11.00
CA GLU A 353 23.47 -13.57 9.91
C GLU A 353 22.10 -12.91 9.90
N PHE A 354 22.07 -11.57 9.92
CA PHE A 354 20.90 -10.81 9.51
C PHE A 354 20.71 -11.08 8.00
N ILE A 355 20.23 -12.28 7.66
CA ILE A 355 20.36 -12.93 6.34
C ILE A 355 19.99 -11.98 5.20
N PRO A 356 20.91 -11.63 4.28
CA PRO A 356 20.62 -11.70 2.86
C PRO A 356 20.82 -13.17 2.40
N PRO A 357 20.03 -13.71 1.46
CA PRO A 357 20.26 -15.07 1.01
C PRO A 357 21.60 -15.14 0.28
N LEU A 358 22.59 -15.89 0.80
CA LEU A 358 23.38 -16.92 0.09
C LEU A 358 24.70 -17.28 0.81
N SER A 359 24.89 -18.59 0.93
CA SER A 359 26.16 -19.35 1.01
C SER A 359 26.92 -19.45 2.34
N SER A 360 26.77 -20.63 2.96
CA SER A 360 27.84 -21.35 3.65
C SER A 360 28.87 -21.88 2.63
N MET A 361 30.15 -21.52 2.75
CA MET A 361 31.29 -22.40 2.43
C MET A 361 32.51 -21.98 3.25
N GLU A 362 32.91 -22.86 4.17
CA GLU A 362 34.12 -22.79 4.98
C GLU A 362 35.40 -23.00 4.12
N SER A 363 36.50 -22.33 4.47
CA SER A 363 37.77 -22.97 4.91
C SER A 363 38.91 -21.94 5.00
N THR A 364 39.68 -22.05 6.07
CA THR A 364 40.90 -21.28 6.39
C THR A 364 42.04 -21.55 5.38
N PRO A 365 43.08 -20.69 5.27
CA PRO A 365 44.28 -20.98 6.07
C PRO A 365 45.16 -19.77 6.44
N LEU A 366 45.85 -19.99 7.55
CA LEU A 366 47.15 -19.44 7.92
C LEU A 366 48.14 -19.49 6.74
N ASN A 367 48.30 -18.41 5.98
CA ASN A 367 49.52 -18.11 5.20
C ASN A 367 49.57 -16.60 4.90
N LEU A 368 49.58 -15.86 6.00
CA LEU A 368 49.74 -14.41 6.16
C LEU A 368 51.15 -13.89 5.74
N LEU A 369 51.87 -14.55 4.83
CA LEU A 369 53.28 -14.24 4.57
C LEU A 369 53.58 -13.69 3.16
N LEU A 370 52.59 -13.57 2.28
CA LEU A 370 52.79 -13.08 0.90
C LEU A 370 52.17 -11.69 0.64
N LEU A 371 51.45 -11.11 1.59
CA LEU A 371 50.64 -9.90 1.39
C LEU A 371 51.38 -8.57 1.64
N LEU A 372 52.66 -8.60 2.02
CA LEU A 372 53.40 -7.38 2.37
C LEU A 372 54.08 -6.66 1.19
N PHE A 373 53.91 -7.08 -0.06
CA PHE A 373 54.71 -6.50 -1.17
C PHE A 373 53.98 -5.87 -2.35
N PHE A 374 52.65 -5.75 -2.36
CA PHE A 374 51.97 -4.98 -3.41
C PHE A 374 50.90 -4.03 -2.84
N PHE A 375 51.28 -3.26 -1.81
CA PHE A 375 50.70 -1.93 -1.62
C PHE A 375 51.38 -0.98 -2.61
N LEU A 376 50.77 -0.76 -3.78
CA LEU A 376 50.96 0.41 -4.64
C LEU A 376 50.00 0.32 -5.83
N ILE A 377 48.93 1.13 -5.80
CA ILE A 377 48.44 2.04 -6.85
C ILE A 377 46.99 2.47 -6.53
N TYR A 378 46.77 3.78 -6.62
CA TYR A 378 45.51 4.55 -6.50
C TYR A 378 44.38 4.11 -7.45
N SER A 379 43.11 4.21 -7.02
CA SER A 379 42.02 5.03 -7.64
C SER A 379 40.61 4.59 -7.18
N ALA A 380 39.68 5.54 -7.20
CA ALA A 380 38.25 5.36 -6.98
C ALA A 380 37.62 4.43 -8.05
N ALA A 381 36.73 3.52 -7.65
CA ALA A 381 35.85 2.80 -8.59
C ALA A 381 34.61 2.22 -7.90
N SER A 382 33.43 2.59 -8.40
CA SER A 382 32.13 1.95 -8.21
C SER A 382 32.10 0.62 -8.96
N THR A 383 32.67 -0.44 -8.39
CA THR A 383 32.67 -1.76 -9.06
C THR A 383 31.38 -2.54 -8.78
N ILE A 384 30.73 -3.03 -9.84
CA ILE A 384 29.65 -4.02 -9.76
C ILE A 384 30.14 -5.23 -8.94
N PRO A 385 29.40 -5.70 -7.91
CA PRO A 385 29.76 -6.91 -7.18
C PRO A 385 29.94 -8.09 -8.13
N LYS A 386 30.90 -8.97 -7.87
CA LYS A 386 31.23 -10.09 -8.77
C LYS A 386 30.01 -10.99 -9.03
N GLU A 387 29.14 -11.15 -8.05
CA GLU A 387 27.90 -11.94 -8.10
C GLU A 387 26.79 -11.26 -8.92
N ALA A 388 26.92 -9.95 -9.15
CA ALA A 388 26.01 -9.16 -9.97
C ALA A 388 26.51 -8.98 -11.41
N LEU A 389 27.74 -9.42 -11.70
CA LEU A 389 28.23 -9.46 -13.08
C LEU A 389 27.49 -10.55 -13.86
N PRO A 390 27.15 -10.28 -15.13
CA PRO A 390 26.72 -11.32 -16.05
C PRO A 390 27.75 -12.45 -16.10
N THR A 391 27.28 -13.70 -16.17
CA THR A 391 28.14 -14.86 -16.44
C THR A 391 28.95 -14.66 -17.72
N LYS A 392 28.35 -14.06 -18.75
CA LYS A 392 29.03 -13.58 -19.95
C LYS A 392 28.36 -12.28 -20.42
N SER A 393 29.13 -11.30 -20.86
CA SER A 393 28.62 -10.12 -21.57
C SER A 393 29.56 -9.76 -22.71
N GLY A 394 29.10 -8.94 -23.65
CA GLY A 394 29.91 -8.49 -24.78
C GLY A 394 29.08 -8.18 -26.01
N TYR A 395 29.73 -8.25 -27.17
CA TYR A 395 29.17 -7.84 -28.45
C TYR A 395 29.05 -9.01 -29.44
N LEU A 396 27.90 -9.08 -30.11
CA LEU A 396 27.58 -10.06 -31.13
C LEU A 396 27.50 -9.35 -32.49
N PRO A 397 28.55 -9.41 -33.34
CA PRO A 397 28.55 -8.73 -34.64
C PRO A 397 27.42 -9.24 -35.53
N VAL A 398 26.58 -8.34 -36.03
CA VAL A 398 25.45 -8.68 -36.92
C VAL A 398 25.75 -8.38 -38.39
N ASN A 399 26.77 -7.56 -38.65
CA ASN A 399 27.32 -7.29 -39.96
C ASN A 399 28.78 -7.75 -39.98
N SER A 400 29.20 -8.52 -41.01
CA SER A 400 30.57 -9.04 -41.11
C SER A 400 31.55 -8.06 -41.72
N THR A 401 31.06 -6.99 -42.37
CA THR A 401 31.88 -5.99 -43.06
C THR A 401 31.96 -4.66 -42.33
N THR A 402 31.07 -4.42 -41.35
CA THR A 402 31.05 -3.21 -40.52
C THR A 402 31.15 -3.58 -39.04
N GLY A 403 31.34 -2.59 -38.17
CA GLY A 403 31.44 -2.78 -36.71
C GLY A 403 30.10 -2.97 -35.99
N SER A 404 28.99 -3.13 -36.73
CA SER A 404 27.64 -3.16 -36.14
C SER A 404 27.41 -4.45 -35.35
N ALA A 405 27.01 -4.31 -34.08
CA ALA A 405 26.93 -5.41 -33.14
C ALA A 405 25.84 -5.21 -32.08
N ILE A 406 25.22 -6.31 -31.66
CA ILE A 406 24.26 -6.34 -30.55
C ILE A 406 25.00 -6.62 -29.24
N PHE A 407 24.82 -5.76 -28.24
CA PHE A 407 25.29 -5.99 -26.88
C PHE A 407 24.41 -7.02 -26.17
N TYR A 408 25.03 -7.89 -25.36
CA TYR A 408 24.32 -8.87 -24.55
C TYR A 408 24.85 -8.95 -23.12
N ALA A 409 23.96 -9.32 -22.20
CA ALA A 409 24.29 -9.75 -20.84
C ALA A 409 23.58 -11.09 -20.56
N PHE A 410 24.35 -12.12 -20.23
CA PHE A 410 23.86 -13.46 -19.92
C PHE A 410 24.14 -13.83 -18.48
N TYR A 411 23.12 -14.30 -17.77
CA TYR A 411 23.22 -14.89 -16.44
C TYR A 411 22.84 -16.35 -16.50
N GLU A 412 23.67 -17.23 -15.96
CA GLU A 412 23.30 -18.64 -15.83
C GLU A 412 22.22 -18.84 -14.75
N ALA A 413 21.52 -19.98 -14.83
CA ALA A 413 20.58 -20.43 -13.82
C ALA A 413 21.27 -20.56 -12.45
N GLN A 414 20.63 -20.02 -11.41
CA GLN A 414 21.12 -20.12 -10.03
C GLN A 414 20.92 -21.53 -9.43
N GLN A 415 19.93 -22.26 -9.95
CA GLN A 415 19.53 -23.59 -9.48
C GLN A 415 19.14 -24.46 -10.68
N HIS A 416 19.14 -25.79 -10.50
CA HIS A 416 18.63 -26.72 -11.51
C HIS A 416 17.09 -26.72 -11.52
N PRO A 417 16.42 -26.74 -12.70
CA PRO A 417 14.96 -26.79 -12.79
C PRO A 417 14.31 -28.00 -12.11
N THR A 418 15.02 -29.13 -12.10
CA THR A 418 14.69 -30.35 -11.34
C THR A 418 15.97 -31.03 -10.88
N ASN A 419 15.89 -31.92 -9.88
CA ASN A 419 17.03 -32.68 -9.37
C ASN A 419 17.76 -33.54 -10.44
N ASN A 420 17.13 -33.80 -11.59
CA ASN A 420 17.68 -34.63 -12.66
C ASN A 420 18.05 -33.84 -13.94
N THR A 421 17.92 -32.50 -13.95
CA THR A 421 18.20 -31.67 -15.14
C THR A 421 19.67 -31.28 -15.20
N SER A 422 20.41 -31.75 -16.21
CA SER A 422 21.78 -31.28 -16.45
C SER A 422 21.79 -29.83 -16.99
N LEU A 423 22.94 -29.14 -16.90
CA LEU A 423 23.10 -27.80 -17.49
C LEU A 423 22.79 -27.77 -19.00
N SER A 424 23.09 -28.85 -19.73
CA SER A 424 22.79 -28.99 -21.18
C SER A 424 21.29 -29.09 -21.50
N GLN A 425 20.44 -29.31 -20.49
CA GLN A 425 18.98 -29.39 -20.58
C GLN A 425 18.27 -28.20 -19.92
N THR A 426 19.00 -27.31 -19.25
CA THR A 426 18.43 -26.14 -18.58
C THR A 426 17.97 -25.13 -19.64
N PRO A 427 16.73 -24.62 -19.62
CA PRO A 427 16.28 -23.62 -20.61
C PRO A 427 17.12 -22.33 -20.57
N ILE A 428 17.17 -21.63 -21.71
CA ILE A 428 17.61 -20.23 -21.80
C ILE A 428 16.40 -19.40 -22.20
N VAL A 429 16.09 -18.40 -21.38
CA VAL A 429 15.07 -17.38 -21.61
C VAL A 429 15.77 -16.13 -22.11
N ILE A 430 15.40 -15.67 -23.30
CA ILE A 430 15.90 -14.42 -23.89
C ILE A 430 14.90 -13.32 -23.57
N TRP A 431 15.34 -12.18 -23.07
CA TRP A 431 14.53 -10.99 -22.84
C TRP A 431 14.84 -9.89 -23.85
N LEU A 432 13.77 -9.33 -24.40
CA LEU A 432 13.78 -8.18 -25.29
C LEU A 432 12.89 -7.08 -24.71
N GLN A 433 13.49 -5.95 -24.36
CA GLN A 433 12.72 -4.74 -24.03
C GLN A 433 12.14 -4.09 -25.30
N GLY A 434 11.11 -3.27 -25.13
CA GLY A 434 10.33 -2.63 -26.19
C GLY A 434 10.82 -1.26 -26.62
N GLY A 435 9.96 -0.25 -26.48
CA GLY A 435 10.17 1.12 -26.97
C GLY A 435 9.32 1.50 -28.19
N PRO A 436 9.84 1.44 -29.43
CA PRO A 436 11.07 0.79 -29.86
C PRO A 436 12.37 1.47 -29.40
N GLY A 437 13.45 0.71 -29.37
CA GLY A 437 14.79 1.23 -29.09
C GLY A 437 15.11 1.39 -27.61
N CYS A 438 14.32 0.77 -26.71
CA CYS A 438 14.63 0.75 -25.29
C CYS A 438 15.55 -0.42 -24.94
N SER A 439 16.53 -0.16 -24.08
CA SER A 439 17.55 -1.12 -23.66
C SER A 439 16.95 -2.25 -22.84
N SER A 440 17.38 -3.48 -23.12
CA SER A 440 17.08 -4.65 -22.29
C SER A 440 17.78 -4.62 -20.95
N MET A 441 18.69 -3.67 -20.72
CA MET A 441 19.24 -3.42 -19.40
C MET A 441 18.22 -2.82 -18.44
N THR A 442 17.13 -2.19 -18.91
CA THR A 442 15.96 -1.89 -18.07
C THR A 442 15.36 -3.18 -17.52
N GLY A 443 15.09 -4.18 -18.38
CA GLY A 443 14.62 -5.50 -17.92
C GLY A 443 15.58 -6.19 -16.96
N ASN A 444 16.88 -6.01 -17.16
CA ASN A 444 17.93 -6.57 -16.32
C ASN A 444 17.96 -5.93 -14.93
N PHE A 445 18.02 -4.60 -14.87
CA PHE A 445 18.31 -3.85 -13.64
C PHE A 445 17.11 -3.16 -13.00
N TYR A 446 15.93 -3.22 -13.62
CA TYR A 446 14.69 -2.68 -13.06
C TYR A 446 13.67 -3.78 -12.77
N GLU A 447 13.59 -4.80 -13.64
CA GLU A 447 12.43 -5.69 -13.67
C GLU A 447 12.74 -7.10 -13.16
N LEU A 448 13.30 -7.95 -14.02
CA LEU A 448 13.33 -9.42 -13.84
C LEU A 448 14.72 -10.02 -13.76
N GLY A 449 15.76 -9.23 -14.01
CA GLY A 449 17.14 -9.69 -13.84
C GLY A 449 17.47 -9.98 -12.37
N PRO A 450 18.61 -10.64 -12.12
CA PRO A 450 18.99 -11.10 -10.78
C PRO A 450 19.20 -9.97 -9.77
N TRP A 451 19.47 -8.76 -10.26
CA TRP A 451 19.77 -7.59 -9.45
C TRP A 451 19.01 -6.37 -9.96
N GLN A 452 18.51 -5.55 -9.04
CA GLN A 452 17.83 -4.29 -9.32
C GLN A 452 18.63 -3.11 -8.81
N VAL A 453 18.65 -2.02 -9.57
CA VAL A 453 19.22 -0.74 -9.15
C VAL A 453 18.22 -0.01 -8.27
N ALA A 454 18.68 0.48 -7.14
CA ALA A 454 17.90 1.33 -6.25
C ALA A 454 18.79 2.39 -5.60
N PRO A 455 18.26 3.58 -5.26
CA PRO A 455 19.01 4.59 -4.56
C PRO A 455 19.33 4.14 -3.13
N SER A 456 20.53 4.48 -2.69
CA SER A 456 20.99 4.39 -1.32
C SER A 456 20.81 5.72 -0.59
N GLY A 457 20.97 5.71 0.74
CA GLY A 457 20.74 6.87 1.63
C GLY A 457 21.55 8.13 1.30
N ASN A 458 22.57 8.03 0.44
CA ASN A 458 23.42 9.14 -0.01
C ASN A 458 23.18 9.56 -1.47
N GLN A 459 22.05 9.17 -2.10
CA GLN A 459 21.79 9.34 -3.55
C GLN A 459 22.75 8.59 -4.48
N THR A 460 23.62 7.74 -3.94
CA THR A 460 24.43 6.79 -4.71
C THR A 460 23.57 5.59 -5.13
N LEU A 461 23.76 5.09 -6.34
CA LEU A 461 23.02 3.97 -6.90
C LEU A 461 23.63 2.65 -6.43
N GLU A 462 22.79 1.72 -5.95
CA GLU A 462 23.23 0.41 -5.48
C GLU A 462 22.43 -0.72 -6.13
N LEU A 463 23.10 -1.87 -6.31
CA LEU A 463 22.47 -3.12 -6.73
C LEU A 463 21.95 -3.93 -5.53
N ARG A 464 20.70 -4.39 -5.65
CA ARG A 464 19.99 -5.26 -4.68
C ARG A 464 19.51 -6.56 -5.35
N PRO A 465 19.54 -7.72 -4.68
CA PRO A 465 19.02 -8.96 -5.27
C PRO A 465 17.52 -8.87 -5.55
N ASN A 466 17.09 -9.39 -6.70
CA ASN A 466 15.69 -9.44 -7.09
C ASN A 466 15.04 -10.75 -6.61
N PRO A 467 14.07 -10.72 -5.67
CA PRO A 467 13.42 -11.93 -5.16
C PRO A 467 12.51 -12.62 -6.19
N GLY A 468 12.12 -11.94 -7.26
CA GLY A 468 11.31 -12.47 -8.36
C GLY A 468 12.12 -12.69 -9.65
N SER A 469 13.43 -12.92 -9.55
CA SER A 469 14.26 -13.05 -10.75
C SER A 469 13.93 -14.30 -11.57
N TRP A 470 13.94 -14.14 -12.89
CA TRP A 470 13.70 -15.23 -13.83
C TRP A 470 14.90 -16.18 -13.99
N ASN A 471 16.10 -15.78 -13.56
CA ASN A 471 17.28 -16.65 -13.64
C ASN A 471 17.42 -17.62 -12.45
N ARG A 472 16.40 -17.73 -11.60
CA ARG A 472 16.40 -18.67 -10.48
C ARG A 472 16.65 -20.10 -10.95
N ILE A 473 15.98 -20.51 -12.03
CA ILE A 473 16.11 -21.85 -12.62
C ILE A 473 16.37 -21.85 -14.14
N PHE A 474 16.52 -20.68 -14.76
CA PHE A 474 16.80 -20.56 -16.20
C PHE A 474 18.07 -19.77 -16.45
N GLY A 475 18.77 -20.07 -17.55
CA GLY A 475 19.71 -19.10 -18.11
C GLY A 475 18.92 -17.91 -18.65
N LEU A 476 19.36 -16.69 -18.40
CA LEU A 476 18.65 -15.47 -18.75
C LEU A 476 19.55 -14.56 -19.60
N LEU A 477 19.15 -14.32 -20.85
CA LEU A 477 19.90 -13.54 -21.83
C LEU A 477 19.17 -12.24 -22.17
N PHE A 478 19.78 -11.10 -21.86
CA PHE A 478 19.30 -9.78 -22.26
C PHE A 478 20.02 -9.34 -23.55
N LEU A 479 19.26 -8.86 -24.53
CA LEU A 479 19.81 -8.32 -25.79
C LEU A 479 19.35 -6.88 -25.99
N ASP A 480 20.30 -5.95 -26.09
CA ASP A 480 19.98 -4.56 -26.46
C ASP A 480 19.66 -4.51 -27.95
N ASN A 481 18.38 -4.33 -28.29
CA ASN A 481 17.88 -4.52 -29.64
C ASN A 481 16.93 -3.39 -30.04
N PRO A 482 16.99 -2.94 -31.31
CA PRO A 482 17.95 -3.28 -32.37
C PRO A 482 19.33 -2.59 -32.19
N ILE A 483 20.24 -2.74 -33.16
CA ILE A 483 21.49 -1.95 -33.16
C ILE A 483 21.19 -0.44 -33.10
N GLY A 484 21.97 0.31 -32.32
CA GLY A 484 21.68 1.71 -31.95
C GLY A 484 20.90 1.85 -30.63
N THR A 485 20.46 0.75 -30.01
CA THR A 485 19.75 0.75 -28.72
C THR A 485 20.71 0.47 -27.56
N GLY A 486 20.62 1.23 -26.47
CA GLY A 486 21.42 0.99 -25.27
C GLY A 486 22.91 0.91 -25.59
N PHE A 487 23.53 -0.23 -25.30
CA PHE A 487 24.95 -0.47 -25.62
C PHE A 487 25.18 -1.10 -27.00
N SER A 488 24.17 -1.36 -27.82
CA SER A 488 24.33 -1.93 -29.16
C SER A 488 24.78 -0.91 -30.20
N ILE A 489 25.73 -1.31 -31.05
CA ILE A 489 26.44 -0.42 -31.98
C ILE A 489 25.84 -0.53 -33.38
N ALA A 490 25.45 0.60 -33.95
CA ALA A 490 25.26 0.76 -35.39
C ALA A 490 26.43 1.56 -35.97
N SER A 491 27.12 1.01 -36.97
CA SER A 491 28.29 1.68 -37.58
C SER A 491 27.90 2.94 -38.35
N THR A 492 26.72 2.92 -38.97
CA THR A 492 26.09 4.08 -39.58
C THR A 492 24.59 4.09 -39.27
N PRO A 493 23.92 5.27 -39.27
CA PRO A 493 22.49 5.35 -39.05
C PRO A 493 21.66 4.54 -40.05
N GLU A 494 22.13 4.36 -41.29
CA GLU A 494 21.45 3.61 -42.35
C GLU A 494 21.41 2.11 -42.08
N GLU A 495 22.30 1.59 -41.21
CA GLU A 495 22.27 0.19 -40.79
C GLU A 495 21.18 -0.09 -39.73
N ILE A 496 20.64 0.95 -39.07
CA ILE A 496 19.60 0.79 -38.07
C ILE A 496 18.32 0.24 -38.76
N PRO A 497 17.79 -0.92 -38.30
CA PRO A 497 16.60 -1.51 -38.90
C PRO A 497 15.38 -0.58 -38.92
N THR A 498 14.70 -0.51 -40.06
CA THR A 498 13.46 0.27 -40.25
C THR A 498 12.18 -0.58 -40.25
N ASP A 499 12.32 -1.91 -40.13
CA ASP A 499 11.20 -2.84 -40.04
C ASP A 499 11.58 -4.12 -39.26
N GLN A 500 10.56 -4.92 -38.96
CA GLN A 500 10.71 -6.13 -38.17
C GLN A 500 11.45 -7.28 -38.88
N ASP A 501 11.53 -7.31 -40.22
CA ASP A 501 12.32 -8.33 -40.91
C ASP A 501 13.82 -8.08 -40.70
N ALA A 502 14.25 -6.84 -40.89
CA ALA A 502 15.64 -6.44 -40.63
C ALA A 502 16.02 -6.67 -39.16
N VAL A 503 15.14 -6.32 -38.22
CA VAL A 503 15.34 -6.61 -36.79
C VAL A 503 15.50 -8.11 -36.54
N ALA A 504 14.59 -8.94 -37.08
CA ALA A 504 14.64 -10.39 -36.91
C ALA A 504 15.91 -11.01 -37.52
N ARG A 505 16.41 -10.50 -38.66
CA ARG A 505 17.68 -10.95 -39.24
C ARG A 505 18.87 -10.65 -38.33
N HIS A 506 18.94 -9.44 -37.77
CA HIS A 506 20.01 -9.07 -36.83
C HIS A 506 19.94 -9.93 -35.54
N LEU A 507 18.76 -10.09 -34.95
CA LEU A 507 18.55 -10.95 -33.78
C LEU A 507 18.92 -12.41 -34.06
N PHE A 508 18.58 -12.95 -35.24
CA PHE A 508 18.95 -14.32 -35.60
C PHE A 508 20.46 -14.53 -35.67
N VAL A 509 21.19 -13.58 -36.27
CA VAL A 509 22.65 -13.61 -36.30
C VAL A 509 23.24 -13.51 -34.89
N ALA A 510 22.72 -12.61 -34.05
CA ALA A 510 23.18 -12.47 -32.67
C ALA A 510 22.94 -13.75 -31.85
N ILE A 511 21.72 -14.30 -31.87
CA ILE A 511 21.35 -15.52 -31.13
C ILE A 511 22.20 -16.71 -31.57
N THR A 512 22.40 -16.90 -32.88
CA THR A 512 23.21 -18.02 -33.39
C THR A 512 24.68 -17.88 -33.02
N LYS A 513 25.22 -16.65 -33.01
CA LYS A 513 26.58 -16.37 -32.51
C LYS A 513 26.70 -16.62 -31.02
N PHE A 514 25.73 -16.18 -30.21
CA PHE A 514 25.70 -16.43 -28.77
C PHE A 514 25.69 -17.93 -28.45
N ILE A 515 24.83 -18.71 -29.12
CA ILE A 515 24.79 -20.17 -28.98
C ILE A 515 26.14 -20.79 -29.39
N GLY A 516 26.84 -20.22 -30.36
CA GLY A 516 28.17 -20.65 -30.80
C GLY A 516 29.30 -20.38 -29.79
N LEU A 517 29.08 -19.54 -28.77
CA LEU A 517 30.09 -19.24 -27.74
C LEU A 517 30.31 -20.41 -26.77
N ASP A 518 29.37 -21.34 -26.68
CA ASP A 518 29.46 -22.50 -25.78
C ASP A 518 28.78 -23.72 -26.41
N PRO A 519 29.49 -24.83 -26.63
CA PRO A 519 28.89 -26.05 -27.17
C PRO A 519 27.67 -26.55 -26.38
N LEU A 520 27.62 -26.28 -25.07
CA LEU A 520 26.49 -26.68 -24.21
C LEU A 520 25.20 -25.92 -24.53
N PHE A 521 25.27 -24.69 -25.08
CA PHE A 521 24.08 -23.89 -25.40
C PHE A 521 23.28 -24.45 -26.56
N LYS A 522 23.92 -25.23 -27.44
CA LYS A 522 23.30 -25.75 -28.66
C LYS A 522 22.12 -26.70 -28.41
N SER A 523 22.18 -27.51 -27.36
CA SER A 523 21.10 -28.44 -27.00
C SER A 523 20.05 -27.83 -26.08
N ARG A 524 20.31 -26.65 -25.49
CA ARG A 524 19.41 -26.05 -24.51
C ARG A 524 18.12 -25.55 -25.17
N PRO A 525 16.95 -25.78 -24.56
CA PRO A 525 15.70 -25.17 -25.00
C PRO A 525 15.79 -23.64 -24.96
N ILE A 526 15.44 -22.96 -26.06
CA ILE A 526 15.42 -21.50 -26.14
C ILE A 526 13.99 -20.99 -26.08
N TYR A 527 13.73 -20.03 -25.20
CA TYR A 527 12.49 -19.29 -25.10
C TYR A 527 12.77 -17.81 -25.37
N ILE A 528 11.95 -17.17 -26.20
CA ILE A 528 12.12 -15.74 -26.52
C ILE A 528 10.98 -14.95 -25.89
N THR A 529 11.32 -14.00 -25.05
CA THR A 529 10.38 -13.26 -24.23
C THR A 529 10.66 -11.77 -24.34
N GLY A 530 9.65 -10.96 -24.02
CA GLY A 530 9.78 -9.52 -24.02
C GLY A 530 8.44 -8.85 -23.80
N GLU A 531 8.45 -7.52 -23.76
CA GLU A 531 7.26 -6.74 -23.48
C GLU A 531 7.11 -5.48 -24.35
N SER A 532 5.94 -4.84 -24.27
CA SER A 532 5.69 -3.56 -24.94
C SER A 532 5.88 -3.66 -26.46
N TYR A 533 6.77 -2.86 -27.05
CA TYR A 533 7.13 -2.96 -28.46
C TYR A 533 7.78 -4.30 -28.85
N ALA A 534 8.30 -5.07 -27.89
CA ALA A 534 8.74 -6.44 -28.14
C ALA A 534 7.59 -7.39 -28.46
N GLY A 535 6.33 -6.96 -28.30
CA GLY A 535 5.18 -7.55 -28.98
C GLY A 535 5.29 -7.59 -30.51
N LYS A 536 6.28 -6.90 -31.08
CA LYS A 536 6.71 -7.04 -32.48
C LYS A 536 7.99 -7.86 -32.60
N TYR A 537 9.01 -7.51 -31.82
CA TYR A 537 10.32 -8.19 -31.89
C TYR A 537 10.20 -9.70 -31.68
N VAL A 538 9.51 -10.11 -30.61
CA VAL A 538 9.36 -11.52 -30.19
C VAL A 538 8.67 -12.35 -31.27
N PRO A 539 7.48 -11.97 -31.80
CA PRO A 539 6.89 -12.68 -32.94
C PRO A 539 7.78 -12.73 -34.18
N SER A 540 8.47 -11.63 -34.49
CA SER A 540 9.27 -11.55 -35.71
C SER A 540 10.49 -12.46 -35.70
N ILE A 541 11.24 -12.49 -34.60
CA ILE A 541 12.38 -13.42 -34.48
C ILE A 541 11.92 -14.88 -34.39
N GLY A 542 10.81 -15.16 -33.69
CA GLY A 542 10.23 -16.50 -33.63
C GLY A 542 9.84 -17.03 -35.01
N TYR A 543 9.09 -16.21 -35.76
CA TYR A 543 8.69 -16.51 -37.12
C TYR A 543 9.90 -16.76 -38.02
N TYR A 544 10.90 -15.88 -37.94
CA TYR A 544 12.13 -16.00 -38.72
C TYR A 544 12.90 -17.30 -38.41
N ILE A 545 13.08 -17.64 -37.12
CA ILE A 545 13.75 -18.87 -36.70
C ILE A 545 13.02 -20.10 -37.26
N LEU A 546 11.69 -20.18 -37.11
CA LEU A 546 10.93 -21.34 -37.55
C LEU A 546 10.93 -21.49 -39.08
N LYS A 547 10.94 -20.39 -39.84
CA LYS A 547 11.10 -20.42 -41.30
C LYS A 547 12.51 -20.78 -41.74
N ARG A 548 13.54 -20.35 -40.98
CA ARG A 548 14.94 -20.54 -41.35
C ARG A 548 15.48 -21.92 -40.93
N ASN A 549 15.07 -22.44 -39.78
CA ASN A 549 15.54 -23.72 -39.24
C ASN A 549 15.47 -24.89 -40.23
N PRO A 550 14.37 -25.11 -40.99
CA PRO A 550 14.27 -26.18 -41.98
C PRO A 550 15.31 -26.06 -43.12
N LEU A 551 15.74 -24.84 -43.44
CA LEU A 551 16.71 -24.54 -44.49
C LEU A 551 18.17 -24.68 -44.03
N LEU A 552 18.39 -24.94 -42.74
CA LEU A 552 19.72 -25.06 -42.14
C LEU A 552 20.05 -26.52 -41.79
N PRO A 553 21.34 -26.91 -41.88
CA PRO A 553 21.81 -28.16 -41.28
C PRO A 553 21.43 -28.21 -39.80
N VAL A 554 21.12 -29.39 -39.26
CA VAL A 554 20.73 -29.58 -37.85
C VAL A 554 21.72 -28.90 -36.89
N SER A 555 23.00 -28.95 -37.23
CA SER A 555 24.08 -28.33 -36.46
C SER A 555 24.06 -26.80 -36.37
N LYS A 556 23.24 -26.11 -37.19
CA LYS A 556 23.09 -24.64 -37.22
C LYS A 556 21.68 -24.16 -36.86
N ARG A 557 20.79 -25.05 -36.44
CA ARG A 557 19.41 -24.70 -36.07
C ARG A 557 19.36 -24.11 -34.66
N VAL A 558 18.42 -23.19 -34.43
CA VAL A 558 18.12 -22.66 -33.09
C VAL A 558 17.04 -23.53 -32.45
N ASN A 559 17.29 -23.99 -31.24
CA ASN A 559 16.42 -24.92 -30.52
C ASN A 559 15.22 -24.21 -29.84
N LEU A 560 14.41 -23.48 -30.62
CA LEU A 560 13.28 -22.67 -30.14
C LEU A 560 12.13 -23.56 -29.62
N HIS A 561 11.72 -23.33 -28.37
CA HIS A 561 10.69 -24.10 -27.67
C HIS A 561 9.42 -23.30 -27.33
N GLY A 562 9.49 -21.97 -27.30
CA GLY A 562 8.31 -21.13 -27.12
C GLY A 562 8.63 -19.64 -27.05
N LEU A 563 7.57 -18.82 -27.04
CA LEU A 563 7.66 -17.37 -26.94
C LEU A 563 6.71 -16.78 -25.89
N ALA A 564 7.10 -15.71 -25.21
CA ALA A 564 6.23 -14.99 -24.27
C ALA A 564 6.19 -13.48 -24.56
N ILE A 565 5.00 -12.88 -24.54
CA ILE A 565 4.79 -11.46 -24.87
C ILE A 565 4.03 -10.79 -23.74
N GLY A 566 4.72 -9.91 -23.01
CA GLY A 566 4.18 -9.05 -21.96
C GLY A 566 3.57 -7.78 -22.50
N ASN A 567 2.34 -7.42 -22.14
CA ASN A 567 1.77 -6.10 -22.43
C ASN A 567 2.09 -5.55 -23.84
N GLY A 568 1.94 -6.40 -24.86
CA GLY A 568 2.60 -6.23 -26.15
C GLY A 568 1.81 -5.43 -27.19
N LEU A 569 2.50 -4.58 -27.96
CA LEU A 569 1.94 -3.91 -29.14
C LEU A 569 2.11 -4.78 -30.40
N THR A 570 1.17 -5.69 -30.66
CA THR A 570 1.25 -6.72 -31.73
C THR A 570 0.42 -6.36 -32.97
N HIS A 571 -0.79 -5.85 -32.75
CA HIS A 571 -1.77 -5.52 -33.79
C HIS A 571 -2.40 -4.13 -33.53
N PRO A 572 -1.64 -3.05 -33.79
CA PRO A 572 -1.97 -1.69 -33.37
C PRO A 572 -3.35 -1.20 -33.82
N GLU A 573 -3.79 -1.54 -35.04
CA GLU A 573 -5.10 -1.15 -35.56
C GLU A 573 -6.23 -1.50 -34.58
N THR A 574 -6.22 -2.72 -34.04
CA THR A 574 -7.28 -3.16 -33.14
C THR A 574 -7.05 -2.66 -31.72
N GLN A 575 -5.80 -2.69 -31.24
CA GLN A 575 -5.45 -2.26 -29.88
C GLN A 575 -5.80 -0.79 -29.65
N VAL A 576 -5.46 0.09 -30.60
CA VAL A 576 -5.78 1.52 -30.51
C VAL A 576 -7.28 1.75 -30.38
N GLY A 577 -8.13 0.92 -30.99
CA GLY A 577 -9.59 1.03 -30.89
C GLY A 577 -10.17 0.74 -29.50
N THR A 578 -9.37 0.27 -28.53
CA THR A 578 -9.89 -0.18 -27.23
C THR A 578 -9.84 0.87 -26.12
N HIS A 579 -8.91 1.84 -26.18
CA HIS A 579 -8.65 2.79 -25.09
C HIS A 579 -9.88 3.56 -24.59
N ALA A 580 -10.72 4.10 -25.48
CA ALA A 580 -11.91 4.85 -25.09
C ALA A 580 -12.91 4.01 -24.28
N LEU A 581 -13.19 2.79 -24.74
CA LEU A 581 -14.10 1.90 -24.02
C LEU A 581 -13.47 1.46 -22.69
N HIS A 582 -12.24 0.97 -22.71
CA HIS A 582 -11.54 0.53 -21.51
C HIS A 582 -11.53 1.62 -20.41
N THR A 583 -11.12 2.84 -20.77
CA THR A 583 -11.06 3.99 -19.85
C THR A 583 -12.44 4.41 -19.34
N TYR A 584 -13.46 4.37 -20.21
CA TYR A 584 -14.83 4.69 -19.84
C TYR A 584 -15.41 3.68 -18.84
N TYR A 585 -15.21 2.38 -19.07
CA TYR A 585 -15.67 1.33 -18.14
C TYR A 585 -14.90 1.32 -16.82
N LEU A 586 -13.67 1.83 -16.79
CA LEU A 586 -12.92 2.12 -15.55
C LEU A 586 -13.43 3.37 -14.79
N GLY A 587 -14.38 4.11 -15.36
CA GLY A 587 -14.93 5.32 -14.76
C GLY A 587 -14.03 6.56 -14.84
N LEU A 588 -12.89 6.48 -15.53
CA LEU A 588 -11.87 7.55 -15.57
C LEU A 588 -12.28 8.73 -16.48
N ILE A 589 -13.12 8.48 -17.48
CA ILE A 589 -13.67 9.50 -18.39
C ILE A 589 -15.19 9.37 -18.46
N ASN A 590 -15.87 10.41 -18.93
CA ASN A 590 -17.31 10.35 -19.18
C ASN A 590 -17.64 10.08 -20.65
N GLN A 591 -18.93 10.08 -20.98
CA GLN A 591 -19.40 9.79 -22.35
C GLN A 591 -18.89 10.79 -23.39
N ASN A 592 -18.86 12.09 -23.08
CA ASN A 592 -18.37 13.11 -24.01
C ASN A 592 -16.87 12.90 -24.29
N GLN A 593 -16.06 12.79 -23.24
CA GLN A 593 -14.62 12.54 -23.35
C GLN A 593 -14.32 11.21 -24.08
N LYS A 594 -15.11 10.16 -23.83
CA LYS A 594 -15.04 8.89 -24.55
C LYS A 594 -15.26 9.12 -26.05
N THR A 595 -16.31 9.84 -26.45
CA THR A 595 -16.61 10.11 -27.86
C THR A 595 -15.51 10.93 -28.54
N GLN A 596 -14.85 11.85 -27.83
CA GLN A 596 -13.68 12.54 -28.40
C GLN A 596 -12.48 11.60 -28.58
N LEU A 597 -12.21 10.73 -27.60
CA LEU A 597 -11.15 9.73 -27.71
C LEU A 597 -11.42 8.74 -28.85
N GLU A 598 -12.68 8.29 -29.04
CA GLU A 598 -13.10 7.45 -30.17
C GLU A 598 -12.76 8.09 -31.52
N LYS A 599 -12.97 9.40 -31.69
CA LYS A 599 -12.59 10.11 -32.92
C LYS A 599 -11.08 10.07 -33.17
N LEU A 600 -10.27 10.31 -32.14
CA LEU A 600 -8.81 10.28 -32.24
C LEU A 600 -8.29 8.87 -32.58
N GLN A 601 -8.88 7.84 -31.97
CA GLN A 601 -8.57 6.44 -32.28
C GLN A 601 -8.94 6.07 -33.72
N LEU A 602 -10.13 6.49 -34.18
CA LEU A 602 -10.59 6.22 -35.54
C LEU A 602 -9.68 6.83 -36.60
N GLU A 603 -9.10 8.01 -36.34
CA GLU A 603 -8.14 8.60 -37.27
C GLU A 603 -6.86 7.76 -37.37
N ALA A 604 -6.32 7.31 -36.23
CA ALA A 604 -5.18 6.39 -36.24
C ALA A 604 -5.47 5.09 -37.01
N ILE A 605 -6.65 4.50 -36.79
CA ILE A 605 -7.11 3.30 -37.49
C ILE A 605 -7.26 3.55 -39.00
N ARG A 606 -7.84 4.68 -39.40
CA ARG A 606 -8.03 5.05 -40.80
C ARG A 606 -6.68 5.20 -41.52
N LEU A 607 -5.73 5.89 -40.90
CA LEU A 607 -4.39 6.07 -41.44
C LEU A 607 -3.63 4.74 -41.54
N THR A 608 -3.76 3.88 -40.53
CA THR A 608 -3.23 2.50 -40.55
C THR A 608 -3.77 1.71 -41.73
N LYS A 609 -5.09 1.71 -41.96
CA LYS A 609 -5.71 1.00 -43.09
C LYS A 609 -5.31 1.57 -44.46
N ALA A 610 -5.02 2.86 -44.52
CA ALA A 610 -4.53 3.52 -45.72
C ALA A 610 -3.03 3.26 -46.01
N GLY A 611 -2.33 2.54 -45.13
CA GLY A 611 -0.89 2.33 -45.23
C GLY A 611 -0.05 3.59 -44.95
N ASN A 612 -0.66 4.64 -44.39
CA ASN A 612 0.04 5.87 -44.02
C ASN A 612 0.60 5.75 -42.60
N TRP A 613 1.65 4.94 -42.47
CA TRP A 613 2.12 4.44 -41.17
C TRP A 613 2.64 5.53 -40.24
N SER A 614 3.47 6.44 -40.74
CA SER A 614 4.05 7.52 -39.94
C SER A 614 2.97 8.43 -39.32
N ASN A 615 1.99 8.84 -40.13
CA ASN A 615 0.87 9.65 -39.64
C ASN A 615 -0.04 8.85 -38.68
N ALA A 616 -0.23 7.55 -38.92
CA ALA A 616 -0.97 6.70 -37.99
C ALA A 616 -0.30 6.65 -36.61
N THR A 617 1.04 6.57 -36.55
CA THR A 617 1.80 6.59 -35.30
C THR A 617 1.62 7.93 -34.55
N TYR A 618 1.65 9.05 -35.27
CA TYR A 618 1.34 10.35 -34.68
C TYR A 618 -0.10 10.43 -34.15
N ALA A 619 -1.07 9.93 -34.91
CA ALA A 619 -2.47 9.90 -34.50
C ALA A 619 -2.69 9.03 -33.24
N ARG A 620 -2.04 7.86 -33.14
CA ARG A 620 -2.03 7.04 -31.91
C ARG A 620 -1.46 7.83 -30.73
N THR A 621 -0.33 8.51 -30.93
CA THR A 621 0.32 9.31 -29.88
C THR A 621 -0.59 10.46 -29.41
N ASN A 622 -1.32 11.09 -30.33
CA ASN A 622 -2.31 12.12 -29.99
C ASN A 622 -3.47 11.55 -29.14
N ALA A 623 -3.97 10.36 -29.48
CA ALA A 623 -5.02 9.69 -28.70
C ALA A 623 -4.56 9.37 -27.28
N LEU A 624 -3.34 8.83 -27.11
CA LEU A 624 -2.75 8.53 -25.79
C LEU A 624 -2.49 9.81 -24.99
N ARG A 625 -1.98 10.87 -25.61
CA ARG A 625 -1.76 12.16 -24.94
C ARG A 625 -3.06 12.78 -24.46
N TYR A 626 -4.10 12.77 -25.30
CA TYR A 626 -5.43 13.22 -24.91
C TYR A 626 -5.92 12.44 -23.69
N LEU A 627 -5.83 11.10 -23.73
CA LEU A 627 -6.21 10.23 -22.63
C LEU A 627 -5.48 10.56 -21.33
N GLN A 628 -4.16 10.70 -21.36
CA GLN A 628 -3.37 11.04 -20.17
C GLN A 628 -3.74 12.42 -19.61
N ASN A 629 -3.96 13.40 -20.49
CA ASN A 629 -4.32 14.76 -20.08
C ASN A 629 -5.70 14.82 -19.40
N VAL A 630 -6.73 14.21 -20.00
CA VAL A 630 -8.10 14.28 -19.45
C VAL A 630 -8.28 13.45 -18.19
N THR A 631 -7.44 12.43 -17.99
CA THR A 631 -7.46 11.60 -16.78
C THR A 631 -6.53 12.13 -15.68
N GLY A 632 -5.58 13.01 -16.01
CA GLY A 632 -4.59 13.50 -15.06
C GLY A 632 -3.66 12.42 -14.49
N LEU A 633 -3.62 11.24 -15.12
CA LEU A 633 -2.80 10.12 -14.66
C LEU A 633 -1.30 10.44 -14.83
N ALA A 634 -0.51 10.00 -13.85
CA ALA A 634 0.93 10.16 -13.91
C ALA A 634 1.55 9.32 -15.05
N THR A 635 0.95 8.17 -15.37
CA THR A 635 1.35 7.32 -16.50
C THR A 635 0.17 6.49 -16.98
N LEU A 636 0.15 6.14 -18.28
CA LEU A 636 -0.79 5.17 -18.85
C LEU A 636 -0.35 3.72 -18.64
N TYR A 637 0.87 3.50 -18.15
CA TYR A 637 1.38 2.15 -17.85
C TYR A 637 0.71 1.53 -16.62
N ASP A 638 0.19 2.34 -15.71
CA ASP A 638 -0.58 1.84 -14.57
C ASP A 638 -1.50 2.95 -14.03
N PHE A 639 -2.81 2.79 -14.19
CA PHE A 639 -3.79 3.79 -13.76
C PHE A 639 -3.87 3.98 -12.23
N ARG A 640 -3.23 3.13 -11.44
CA ARG A 640 -3.21 3.22 -9.97
C ARG A 640 -2.08 4.10 -9.45
N ARG A 641 -1.09 4.43 -10.29
CA ARG A 641 0.12 5.11 -9.83
C ARG A 641 -0.07 6.62 -9.80
N TYR A 642 0.35 7.22 -8.69
CA TYR A 642 0.41 8.67 -8.52
C TYR A 642 1.69 9.31 -9.08
N ARG A 643 2.66 8.49 -9.51
CA ARG A 643 3.92 8.89 -10.16
C ARG A 643 4.24 7.91 -11.28
N ALA A 644 4.94 8.37 -12.32
CA ALA A 644 5.46 7.47 -13.36
C ALA A 644 6.40 6.42 -12.75
N TYR A 645 6.71 5.37 -13.52
CA TYR A 645 7.80 4.47 -13.16
C TYR A 645 9.11 5.25 -13.20
N ASP A 646 9.95 5.05 -12.19
CA ASP A 646 11.23 5.73 -12.02
C ASP A 646 12.34 4.77 -12.48
N GLY A 647 12.66 4.83 -13.77
CA GLY A 647 13.75 4.07 -14.41
C GLY A 647 15.07 4.85 -14.48
N ASP A 648 15.07 6.13 -14.10
CA ASP A 648 16.21 7.05 -14.24
C ASP A 648 17.45 6.52 -13.49
N TRP A 649 17.23 5.79 -12.40
CA TRP A 649 18.30 5.15 -11.64
C TRP A 649 19.08 4.12 -12.47
N VAL A 650 18.42 3.35 -13.33
CA VAL A 650 19.12 2.41 -14.21
C VAL A 650 19.94 3.17 -15.25
N VAL A 651 19.41 4.27 -15.78
CA VAL A 651 20.13 5.13 -16.72
C VAL A 651 21.39 5.70 -16.11
N GLU A 652 21.27 6.33 -14.95
CA GLU A 652 22.41 6.92 -14.25
C GLU A 652 23.43 5.85 -13.82
N PHE A 653 22.97 4.66 -13.44
CA PHE A 653 23.85 3.53 -13.10
C PHE A 653 24.66 3.07 -14.33
N LEU A 654 24.04 2.97 -15.49
CA LEU A 654 24.69 2.49 -16.72
C LEU A 654 25.53 3.54 -17.44
N LYS A 655 25.40 4.83 -17.07
CA LYS A 655 26.30 5.89 -17.53
C LYS A 655 27.68 5.83 -16.87
N ASP A 656 27.79 5.23 -15.70
CA ASP A 656 29.03 5.11 -14.93
C ASP A 656 30.12 4.36 -15.73
N PRO A 657 31.31 4.97 -15.94
CA PRO A 657 32.42 4.33 -16.66
C PRO A 657 32.86 2.98 -16.08
N GLU A 658 32.85 2.83 -14.76
CA GLU A 658 33.27 1.58 -14.10
C GLU A 658 32.22 0.48 -14.30
N VAL A 659 30.94 0.84 -14.32
CA VAL A 659 29.85 -0.09 -14.68
C VAL A 659 29.98 -0.52 -16.14
N LYS A 660 30.24 0.42 -17.06
CA LYS A 660 30.50 0.09 -18.48
C LYS A 660 31.68 -0.86 -18.65
N LYS A 661 32.80 -0.52 -18.03
CA LYS A 661 34.02 -1.34 -18.04
C LYS A 661 33.77 -2.73 -17.47
N ALA A 662 33.03 -2.84 -16.37
CA ALA A 662 32.65 -4.11 -15.75
C ALA A 662 31.76 -4.97 -16.65
N LEU A 663 30.92 -4.34 -17.49
CA LEU A 663 30.09 -5.01 -18.49
C LEU A 663 30.83 -5.31 -19.80
N GLY A 664 32.08 -4.87 -19.95
CA GLY A 664 32.87 -5.01 -21.18
C GLY A 664 32.46 -4.02 -22.28
N VAL A 665 31.86 -2.89 -21.90
CA VAL A 665 31.44 -1.79 -22.76
C VAL A 665 32.53 -0.72 -22.81
N ASN A 666 32.71 -0.08 -23.96
CA ASN A 666 33.60 1.07 -24.08
C ASN A 666 33.10 2.22 -23.20
N GLU A 667 33.94 2.71 -22.29
CA GLU A 667 33.63 3.78 -21.34
C GLU A 667 33.09 5.06 -22.02
N SER A 668 33.56 5.35 -23.24
CA SER A 668 33.13 6.51 -24.03
C SER A 668 31.74 6.36 -24.67
N MET A 669 31.12 5.18 -24.60
CA MET A 669 29.79 4.95 -25.15
C MET A 669 28.74 5.73 -24.34
N VAL A 670 27.90 6.49 -25.03
CA VAL A 670 26.76 7.18 -24.40
C VAL A 670 25.66 6.16 -24.18
N TYR A 671 25.14 6.09 -22.95
CA TYR A 671 23.99 5.26 -22.61
C TYR A 671 22.75 6.13 -22.46
N GLU A 672 21.68 5.73 -23.12
CA GLU A 672 20.32 6.24 -22.98
C GLU A 672 19.35 5.06 -22.83
N GLU A 673 18.25 5.25 -22.10
CA GLU A 673 17.28 4.16 -21.89
C GLU A 673 16.64 3.74 -23.22
N CYS A 674 16.12 4.71 -23.96
CA CYS A 674 15.45 4.51 -25.24
C CYS A 674 16.05 5.43 -26.30
N SER A 675 16.44 4.88 -27.44
CA SER A 675 17.10 5.64 -28.48
C SER A 675 16.14 6.37 -29.42
N ASP A 676 16.30 7.69 -29.50
CA ASP A 676 15.51 8.54 -30.39
C ASP A 676 15.75 8.21 -31.87
N VAL A 677 16.99 7.83 -32.24
CA VAL A 677 17.33 7.50 -33.63
C VAL A 677 16.67 6.19 -34.04
N VAL A 678 16.67 5.19 -33.17
CA VAL A 678 15.95 3.93 -33.39
C VAL A 678 14.44 4.18 -33.41
N GLY A 679 13.94 5.02 -32.49
CA GLY A 679 12.55 5.46 -32.46
C GLY A 679 12.10 6.08 -33.78
N ALA A 680 12.91 6.99 -34.34
CA ALA A 680 12.66 7.61 -35.63
C ALA A 680 12.71 6.60 -36.79
N ALA A 681 13.71 5.71 -36.82
CA ALA A 681 13.86 4.68 -37.85
C ALA A 681 12.66 3.71 -37.88
N LEU A 682 12.14 3.33 -36.71
CA LEU A 682 11.00 2.42 -36.56
C LEU A 682 9.65 3.13 -36.42
N HIS A 683 9.59 4.47 -36.52
CA HIS A 683 8.35 5.24 -36.33
C HIS A 683 7.22 4.78 -37.27
N SER A 684 7.56 4.49 -38.52
CA SER A 684 6.62 3.95 -39.52
C SER A 684 6.30 2.46 -39.32
N ASP A 685 7.05 1.75 -38.50
CA ASP A 685 6.76 0.35 -38.16
C ASP A 685 5.76 0.23 -37.00
N VAL A 686 5.65 1.26 -36.16
CA VAL A 686 4.82 1.22 -34.94
C VAL A 686 3.39 0.79 -35.21
N MET A 687 2.77 1.28 -36.30
CA MET A 687 1.39 0.94 -36.65
C MET A 687 1.23 -0.27 -37.58
N LYS A 688 2.32 -0.92 -38.01
CA LYS A 688 2.26 -2.16 -38.80
C LYS A 688 1.91 -3.36 -37.92
N SER A 689 1.17 -4.32 -38.46
CA SER A 689 0.74 -5.51 -37.73
C SER A 689 1.74 -6.65 -37.87
N VAL A 690 2.11 -7.29 -36.76
CA VAL A 690 2.83 -8.59 -36.76
C VAL A 690 1.94 -9.77 -36.35
N LYS A 691 0.61 -9.55 -36.21
CA LYS A 691 -0.36 -10.59 -35.84
C LYS A 691 -0.19 -11.90 -36.62
N PHE A 692 0.06 -11.82 -37.93
CA PHE A 692 0.24 -13.00 -38.80
C PHE A 692 1.46 -13.84 -38.43
N MET A 693 2.47 -13.23 -37.81
CA MET A 693 3.62 -13.95 -37.27
C MET A 693 3.23 -14.71 -36.00
N VAL A 694 2.38 -14.13 -35.14
CA VAL A 694 1.81 -14.85 -33.98
C VAL A 694 0.93 -16.01 -34.42
N GLU A 695 0.08 -15.82 -35.44
CA GLU A 695 -0.73 -16.89 -36.06
C GLU A 695 0.14 -18.08 -36.48
N TYR A 696 1.23 -17.80 -37.21
CA TYR A 696 2.18 -18.84 -37.60
C TYR A 696 2.89 -19.47 -36.39
N LEU A 697 3.20 -18.69 -35.36
CA LEU A 697 3.89 -19.21 -34.17
C LEU A 697 3.01 -20.14 -33.36
N VAL A 698 1.75 -19.80 -33.08
CA VAL A 698 0.84 -20.68 -32.33
C VAL A 698 0.56 -22.00 -33.05
N GLU A 699 0.67 -22.05 -34.38
CA GLU A 699 0.58 -23.29 -35.16
C GLU A 699 1.80 -24.21 -34.96
N ASN A 700 2.97 -23.65 -34.66
CA ASN A 700 4.25 -24.36 -34.75
C ASN A 700 5.02 -24.43 -33.42
N THR A 701 4.65 -23.67 -32.40
CA THR A 701 5.31 -23.62 -31.09
C THR A 701 4.40 -23.01 -30.02
N LYS A 702 4.80 -23.10 -28.74
CA LYS A 702 4.03 -22.54 -27.62
C LYS A 702 4.18 -21.02 -27.56
N VAL A 703 3.08 -20.32 -27.32
CA VAL A 703 3.03 -18.87 -27.16
C VAL A 703 2.30 -18.52 -25.86
N LEU A 704 2.93 -17.70 -25.03
CA LEU A 704 2.34 -17.06 -23.85
C LEU A 704 2.10 -15.58 -24.16
N LEU A 705 0.88 -15.11 -23.97
CA LEU A 705 0.55 -13.70 -23.87
C LEU A 705 0.27 -13.40 -22.40
N TYR A 706 0.95 -12.43 -21.79
CA TYR A 706 0.67 -12.06 -20.41
C TYR A 706 0.49 -10.56 -20.25
N GLN A 707 -0.53 -10.13 -19.52
CA GLN A 707 -0.91 -8.73 -19.41
C GLN A 707 -1.15 -8.36 -17.96
N GLY A 708 -0.53 -7.27 -17.52
CA GLY A 708 -0.90 -6.62 -16.26
C GLY A 708 -2.30 -6.01 -16.37
N GLN A 709 -3.14 -6.28 -15.36
CA GLN A 709 -4.53 -5.81 -15.33
C GLN A 709 -4.67 -4.29 -15.43
N CYS A 710 -3.69 -3.54 -14.92
CA CYS A 710 -3.79 -2.10 -14.72
C CYS A 710 -3.15 -1.26 -15.84
N ASP A 711 -2.65 -1.89 -16.89
CA ASP A 711 -2.10 -1.21 -18.06
C ASP A 711 -3.20 -0.67 -19.00
N LEU A 712 -3.24 0.65 -19.18
CA LEU A 712 -4.18 1.33 -20.09
C LEU A 712 -3.69 1.40 -21.53
N ARG A 713 -2.40 1.14 -21.77
CA ARG A 713 -1.75 1.28 -23.07
C ARG A 713 -1.86 -0.02 -23.86
N ASP A 714 -1.27 -1.10 -23.38
CA ASP A 714 -1.18 -2.36 -24.15
C ASP A 714 -1.66 -3.57 -23.32
N GLY A 715 -2.54 -3.32 -22.33
CA GLY A 715 -3.05 -4.30 -21.37
C GLY A 715 -4.13 -5.26 -21.91
N VAL A 716 -4.85 -5.90 -20.98
CA VAL A 716 -5.73 -7.07 -21.22
C VAL A 716 -6.74 -6.83 -22.35
N VAL A 717 -7.55 -5.78 -22.25
CA VAL A 717 -8.61 -5.48 -23.24
C VAL A 717 -8.03 -5.28 -24.63
N SER A 718 -6.87 -4.62 -24.71
CA SER A 718 -6.15 -4.38 -25.95
C SER A 718 -5.70 -5.71 -26.57
N VAL A 719 -5.11 -6.61 -25.79
CA VAL A 719 -4.60 -7.89 -26.31
C VAL A 719 -5.72 -8.85 -26.71
N GLU A 720 -6.73 -9.02 -25.86
CA GLU A 720 -7.89 -9.88 -26.17
C GLU A 720 -8.64 -9.43 -27.44
N SER A 721 -8.66 -8.12 -27.71
CA SER A 721 -9.36 -7.56 -28.87
C SER A 721 -8.79 -8.01 -30.21
N TRP A 722 -7.47 -8.23 -30.30
CA TRP A 722 -6.83 -8.72 -31.52
C TRP A 722 -6.66 -10.24 -31.55
N MET A 723 -6.52 -10.90 -30.39
CA MET A 723 -6.46 -12.36 -30.30
C MET A 723 -7.66 -13.01 -30.98
N LYS A 724 -8.87 -12.50 -30.74
CA LYS A 724 -10.10 -12.99 -31.38
C LYS A 724 -10.17 -12.77 -32.89
N LYS A 725 -9.22 -12.02 -33.47
CA LYS A 725 -9.08 -11.79 -34.92
C LYS A 725 -7.97 -12.65 -35.54
N MET A 726 -7.33 -13.53 -34.77
CA MET A 726 -6.33 -14.44 -35.31
C MET A 726 -6.94 -15.44 -36.29
N LYS A 727 -6.18 -15.81 -37.31
CA LYS A 727 -6.47 -16.93 -38.20
C LYS A 727 -5.63 -18.11 -37.72
N TRP A 728 -6.22 -18.94 -36.88
CA TRP A 728 -5.59 -20.12 -36.30
C TRP A 728 -6.68 -21.16 -36.02
N GLU A 729 -6.44 -22.42 -36.39
CA GLU A 729 -7.41 -23.52 -36.26
C GLU A 729 -7.89 -23.72 -34.82
N GLY A 730 -6.99 -23.60 -33.84
CA GLY A 730 -7.31 -23.73 -32.41
C GLY A 730 -7.99 -22.51 -31.79
N LEU A 731 -8.24 -21.42 -32.54
CA LEU A 731 -8.77 -20.18 -31.97
C LEU A 731 -10.15 -20.40 -31.34
N GLN A 732 -11.05 -21.13 -32.01
CA GLN A 732 -12.40 -21.33 -31.47
C GLN A 732 -12.34 -22.10 -30.15
N LYS A 733 -11.53 -23.16 -30.09
CA LYS A 733 -11.28 -23.92 -28.86
C LYS A 733 -10.69 -23.05 -27.75
N PHE A 734 -9.80 -22.12 -28.08
CA PHE A 734 -9.27 -21.13 -27.14
C PHE A 734 -10.35 -20.16 -26.64
N LEU A 735 -11.17 -19.60 -27.53
CA LEU A 735 -12.25 -18.68 -27.17
C LEU A 735 -13.35 -19.36 -26.33
N ASP A 736 -13.54 -20.66 -26.53
CA ASP A 736 -14.47 -21.50 -25.77
C ASP A 736 -13.89 -21.96 -24.42
N ALA A 737 -12.59 -21.82 -24.19
CA ALA A 737 -11.96 -22.08 -22.90
C ALA A 737 -12.30 -20.98 -21.89
N ASP A 738 -12.52 -21.37 -20.64
CA ASP A 738 -12.77 -20.41 -19.58
C ASP A 738 -11.46 -19.73 -19.14
N LYS A 739 -11.59 -18.50 -18.66
CA LYS A 739 -10.51 -17.81 -17.93
C LYS A 739 -10.56 -18.33 -16.50
N GLU A 740 -9.61 -19.21 -16.15
CA GLU A 740 -9.55 -19.92 -14.88
C GLU A 740 -8.79 -19.12 -13.82
N VAL A 741 -9.18 -19.29 -12.55
CA VAL A 741 -8.56 -18.62 -11.40
C VAL A 741 -7.16 -19.17 -11.14
N TRP A 742 -6.15 -18.31 -11.22
CA TRP A 742 -4.75 -18.63 -10.92
C TRP A 742 -4.33 -18.06 -9.56
N LYS A 743 -3.67 -18.91 -8.76
CA LYS A 743 -3.18 -18.57 -7.42
C LYS A 743 -1.71 -18.88 -7.27
N VAL A 744 -1.00 -18.03 -6.53
CA VAL A 744 0.38 -18.25 -6.08
C VAL A 744 0.37 -18.25 -4.56
N ASN A 745 0.90 -19.31 -3.94
CA ASN A 745 0.90 -19.49 -2.48
C ASN A 745 -0.50 -19.37 -1.83
N GLY A 746 -1.55 -19.85 -2.52
CA GLY A 746 -2.94 -19.79 -2.06
C GLY A 746 -3.63 -18.44 -2.22
N VAL A 747 -2.93 -17.40 -2.68
CA VAL A 747 -3.46 -16.04 -2.92
C VAL A 747 -3.79 -15.88 -4.40
N LEU A 748 -4.92 -15.22 -4.70
CA LEU A 748 -5.33 -14.89 -6.06
C LEU A 748 -4.24 -14.03 -6.76
N ALA A 749 -3.61 -14.59 -7.80
CA ALA A 749 -2.56 -13.93 -8.57
C ALA A 749 -3.07 -13.44 -9.93
N GLY A 750 -4.11 -14.07 -10.45
CA GLY A 750 -4.84 -13.61 -11.62
C GLY A 750 -5.56 -14.72 -12.34
N TYR A 751 -5.45 -14.75 -13.67
CA TYR A 751 -6.23 -15.67 -14.48
C TYR A 751 -5.47 -16.28 -15.63
N VAL A 752 -5.76 -17.53 -15.96
CA VAL A 752 -5.16 -18.27 -17.08
C VAL A 752 -6.27 -18.74 -18.02
N GLN A 753 -6.13 -18.42 -19.31
CA GLN A 753 -6.93 -19.02 -20.38
C GLN A 753 -5.99 -19.72 -21.36
N LYS A 754 -6.26 -20.99 -21.68
CA LYS A 754 -5.34 -21.80 -22.50
C LYS A 754 -6.09 -22.74 -23.43
N SER A 755 -5.56 -22.91 -24.64
CA SER A 755 -5.89 -24.01 -25.53
C SER A 755 -4.69 -24.31 -26.41
N ASP A 756 -4.39 -25.59 -26.58
CA ASP A 756 -3.32 -26.08 -27.45
C ASP A 756 -1.98 -25.36 -27.14
N ASN A 757 -1.45 -24.61 -28.11
CA ASN A 757 -0.18 -23.89 -28.00
C ASN A 757 -0.30 -22.46 -27.47
N LEU A 758 -1.52 -21.92 -27.30
CA LEU A 758 -1.72 -20.55 -26.83
C LEU A 758 -2.14 -20.53 -25.35
N SER A 759 -1.41 -19.76 -24.55
CA SER A 759 -1.77 -19.42 -23.17
C SER A 759 -1.88 -17.90 -23.04
N HIS A 760 -2.91 -17.42 -22.36
CA HIS A 760 -3.12 -16.02 -22.01
C HIS A 760 -3.22 -15.88 -20.49
N VAL A 761 -2.44 -14.98 -19.91
CA VAL A 761 -2.40 -14.76 -18.46
C VAL A 761 -2.69 -13.31 -18.14
N VAL A 762 -3.69 -13.08 -17.29
CA VAL A 762 -3.94 -11.77 -16.69
C VAL A 762 -3.31 -11.75 -15.31
N VAL A 763 -2.39 -10.82 -15.05
CA VAL A 763 -1.73 -10.68 -13.74
C VAL A 763 -2.40 -9.55 -12.97
N LEU A 764 -3.08 -9.90 -11.88
CA LEU A 764 -3.81 -8.94 -11.06
C LEU A 764 -2.85 -8.02 -10.32
N GLY A 765 -3.23 -6.74 -10.25
CA GLY A 765 -2.45 -5.75 -9.55
C GLY A 765 -1.08 -5.43 -10.18
N ALA A 766 -0.88 -5.74 -11.48
CA ALA A 766 0.28 -5.31 -12.27
C ALA A 766 -0.12 -4.31 -13.35
N GLY A 767 0.76 -3.35 -13.65
CA GLY A 767 0.69 -2.44 -14.79
C GLY A 767 1.43 -2.96 -16.02
N HIS A 768 2.10 -2.07 -16.76
CA HIS A 768 2.84 -2.41 -17.98
C HIS A 768 4.05 -3.30 -17.69
N TYR A 769 4.80 -2.98 -16.62
CA TYR A 769 5.97 -3.73 -16.16
C TYR A 769 5.57 -4.82 -15.15
N VAL A 770 4.99 -5.91 -15.67
CA VAL A 770 4.48 -7.02 -14.83
C VAL A 770 5.53 -7.57 -13.86
N PRO A 771 6.80 -7.81 -14.24
CA PRO A 771 7.81 -8.30 -13.30
C PRO A 771 8.17 -7.27 -12.22
N THR A 772 8.05 -5.98 -12.50
CA THR A 772 8.30 -4.91 -11.51
C THR A 772 7.19 -4.85 -10.47
N ASP A 773 5.93 -4.89 -10.91
CA ASP A 773 4.80 -4.75 -9.98
C ASP A 773 4.49 -6.05 -9.23
N GLN A 774 4.74 -7.21 -9.85
CA GLN A 774 4.35 -8.52 -9.36
C GLN A 774 5.45 -9.57 -9.57
N GLY A 775 6.69 -9.26 -9.16
CA GLY A 775 7.88 -10.08 -9.43
C GLY A 775 7.77 -11.58 -9.08
N VAL A 776 7.20 -11.91 -7.92
CA VAL A 776 7.01 -13.33 -7.53
C VAL A 776 5.96 -14.03 -8.39
N ASN A 777 4.86 -13.36 -8.72
CA ASN A 777 3.82 -13.93 -9.57
C ASN A 777 4.33 -14.07 -11.02
N SER A 778 5.07 -13.07 -11.51
CA SER A 778 5.78 -13.09 -12.80
C SER A 778 6.75 -14.26 -12.90
N GLN A 779 7.58 -14.47 -11.86
CA GLN A 779 8.50 -15.59 -11.76
C GLN A 779 7.77 -16.94 -11.73
N ALA A 780 6.72 -17.10 -10.92
CA ALA A 780 5.93 -18.31 -10.90
C ALA A 780 5.27 -18.61 -12.27
N MET A 781 4.72 -17.58 -12.92
CA MET A 781 4.11 -17.69 -14.24
C MET A 781 5.10 -18.19 -15.30
N ILE A 782 6.28 -17.57 -15.41
CA ILE A 782 7.25 -17.96 -16.45
C ILE A 782 7.79 -19.37 -16.18
N GLU A 783 8.03 -19.72 -14.92
CA GLU A 783 8.54 -21.04 -14.56
C GLU A 783 7.52 -22.15 -14.84
N ASP A 784 6.28 -21.95 -14.42
CA ASP A 784 5.22 -22.94 -14.64
C ASP A 784 4.92 -23.09 -16.13
N TRP A 785 4.97 -22.01 -16.91
CA TRP A 785 4.77 -22.08 -18.35
C TRP A 785 5.93 -22.78 -19.08
N VAL A 786 7.19 -22.41 -18.79
CA VAL A 786 8.37 -23.04 -19.41
C VAL A 786 8.45 -24.53 -19.07
N LEU A 787 8.18 -24.90 -17.82
CA LEU A 787 8.26 -26.28 -17.32
C LEU A 787 6.96 -27.07 -17.51
N ASN A 788 5.91 -26.43 -18.01
CA ASN A 788 4.59 -27.04 -18.22
C ASN A 788 4.00 -27.64 -16.92
N ARG A 789 4.08 -26.87 -15.82
CA ARG A 789 3.60 -27.22 -14.46
C ARG A 789 2.29 -26.49 -14.12
N GLY A 790 1.62 -26.94 -13.05
CA GLY A 790 0.41 -26.30 -12.53
C GLY A 790 -0.70 -26.19 -13.58
N PHE A 791 -1.29 -25.01 -13.73
CA PHE A 791 -2.30 -24.70 -14.76
C PHE A 791 -1.81 -24.91 -16.20
N PHE A 792 -0.50 -25.05 -16.41
CA PHE A 792 0.08 -25.30 -17.73
C PHE A 792 0.27 -26.80 -18.05
N LEU A 793 -0.10 -27.73 -17.17
CA LEU A 793 -0.11 -29.18 -17.44
C LEU A 793 -1.14 -29.57 -18.53
N SER A 794 -0.89 -30.66 -19.26
CA SER A 794 -1.88 -31.32 -20.13
C SER A 794 -2.60 -32.41 -19.32
N SER A 795 -3.85 -32.13 -18.93
CA SER A 795 -4.85 -33.03 -18.30
C SER A 795 -4.38 -33.99 -17.19
N MET A 796 -4.71 -33.67 -15.93
CA MET A 796 -5.67 -34.42 -15.10
C MET A 796 -5.84 -33.80 -13.69
N GLU A 797 -7.11 -33.65 -13.32
CA GLU A 797 -7.77 -33.74 -12.01
C GLU A 797 -7.20 -33.00 -10.79
N SER A 798 -7.82 -31.85 -10.50
CA SER A 798 -7.88 -31.25 -9.17
C SER A 798 -8.83 -32.02 -8.26
N THR A 799 -8.33 -32.54 -7.14
CA THR A 799 -9.17 -33.01 -6.02
C THR A 799 -9.49 -31.86 -5.07
N PRO A 800 -10.75 -31.70 -4.61
CA PRO A 800 -11.11 -30.69 -3.63
C PRO A 800 -10.94 -31.27 -2.22
N LEU A 801 -10.38 -30.50 -1.28
CA LEU A 801 -10.47 -30.83 0.14
C LEU A 801 -11.46 -29.88 0.82
N ASN A 802 -12.57 -30.49 1.27
CA ASN A 802 -13.67 -29.85 1.99
C ASN A 802 -13.31 -29.55 3.46
N LEU A 803 -13.88 -28.42 3.89
CA LEU A 803 -14.35 -28.04 5.22
C LEU A 803 -14.29 -29.08 6.35
N LEU A 804 -13.84 -28.63 7.53
CA LEU A 804 -14.51 -28.96 8.79
C LEU A 804 -14.66 -27.71 9.66
N LEU A 805 -15.89 -27.53 10.16
CA LEU A 805 -16.41 -26.44 10.98
C LEU A 805 -16.26 -26.75 12.49
N LEU A 806 -16.59 -25.74 13.31
CA LEU A 806 -16.96 -25.76 14.75
C LEU A 806 -15.77 -25.72 15.76
N LEU A 807 -15.73 -24.92 16.82
CA LEU A 807 -16.80 -24.41 17.72
C LEU A 807 -16.45 -23.06 18.40
N PHE A 808 -17.50 -22.31 18.76
CA PHE A 808 -17.50 -21.06 19.55
C PHE A 808 -16.87 -21.19 20.94
N LEU A 809 -16.20 -20.14 21.39
CA LEU A 809 -16.13 -19.72 22.80
C LEU A 809 -15.99 -18.20 22.88
N ILE A 810 -17.12 -17.55 23.11
CA ILE A 810 -17.26 -16.13 23.39
C ILE A 810 -16.78 -15.90 24.83
N TYR A 811 -15.84 -14.98 25.02
CA TYR A 811 -15.68 -14.27 26.27
C TYR A 811 -15.76 -12.79 25.96
N SER A 812 -16.95 -12.21 26.16
CA SER A 812 -17.17 -10.77 26.10
C SER A 812 -16.46 -10.13 27.28
N ALA A 813 -15.61 -9.18 26.95
CA ALA A 813 -14.85 -8.38 27.87
C ALA A 813 -15.35 -6.96 27.61
N ALA A 814 -16.06 -6.39 28.60
CA ALA A 814 -16.78 -5.13 28.51
C ALA A 814 -15.89 -3.97 28.01
N SER A 815 -16.14 -3.54 26.79
CA SER A 815 -15.56 -2.37 26.15
C SER A 815 -16.35 -1.13 26.56
N THR A 816 -15.75 -0.30 27.42
CA THR A 816 -16.34 1.00 27.74
C THR A 816 -16.01 2.00 26.64
N ILE A 817 -17.02 2.72 26.13
CA ILE A 817 -16.82 3.81 25.18
C ILE A 817 -16.15 4.98 25.92
N PRO A 818 -14.98 5.48 25.47
CA PRO A 818 -14.38 6.69 26.03
C PRO A 818 -15.36 7.86 25.98
N LYS A 819 -15.31 8.78 26.97
CA LYS A 819 -16.26 9.91 27.02
C LYS A 819 -16.29 10.74 25.73
N ASP A 820 -15.13 10.96 25.11
CA ASP A 820 -15.02 11.73 23.85
C ASP A 820 -15.49 10.97 22.61
N ALA A 821 -15.71 9.65 22.74
CA ALA A 821 -16.27 8.79 21.72
C ALA A 821 -17.78 8.58 21.86
N LEU A 822 -18.37 9.05 22.97
CA LEU A 822 -19.81 9.06 23.12
C LEU A 822 -20.45 10.04 22.12
N PRO A 823 -21.57 9.67 21.51
CA PRO A 823 -22.41 10.63 20.80
C PRO A 823 -22.75 11.81 21.70
N THR A 824 -22.77 13.03 21.14
CA THR A 824 -23.29 14.22 21.82
C THR A 824 -24.71 13.98 22.34
N LYS A 825 -25.53 13.27 21.55
CA LYS A 825 -26.85 12.78 21.97
C LYS A 825 -27.10 11.42 21.29
N SER A 826 -27.68 10.48 22.01
CA SER A 826 -28.22 9.24 21.45
C SER A 826 -29.55 8.88 22.12
N GLY A 827 -30.30 7.97 21.50
CA GLY A 827 -31.54 7.46 22.07
C GLY A 827 -32.56 7.09 21.01
N TYR A 828 -33.85 7.19 21.36
CA TYR A 828 -34.95 6.70 20.55
C TYR A 828 -35.89 7.82 20.10
N LEU A 829 -36.29 7.76 18.82
CA LEU A 829 -37.24 8.67 18.20
C LEU A 829 -38.52 7.89 17.87
N PRO A 830 -39.59 7.99 18.70
CA PRO A 830 -40.82 7.23 18.48
C PRO A 830 -41.46 7.59 17.14
N VAL A 831 -41.67 6.60 16.28
CA VAL A 831 -42.39 6.76 15.01
C VAL A 831 -43.85 6.32 15.12
N ASN A 832 -44.15 5.49 16.11
CA ASN A 832 -45.51 5.12 16.52
C ASN A 832 -45.67 5.29 18.04
N ALA A 833 -46.39 6.33 18.47
CA ALA A 833 -46.55 6.64 19.89
C ALA A 833 -47.48 5.65 20.62
N THR A 834 -48.34 4.92 19.89
CA THR A 834 -49.30 3.99 20.49
C THR A 834 -48.64 2.65 20.82
N THR A 835 -47.76 2.16 19.94
CA THR A 835 -47.15 0.83 20.08
C THR A 835 -45.73 0.89 20.62
N GLY A 836 -45.06 2.05 20.52
CA GLY A 836 -43.69 2.24 20.98
C GLY A 836 -42.61 2.03 19.92
N SER A 837 -42.96 1.71 18.67
CA SER A 837 -41.98 1.59 17.58
C SER A 837 -41.16 2.88 17.42
N ALA A 838 -39.84 2.76 17.35
CA ALA A 838 -38.93 3.89 17.43
C ALA A 838 -37.63 3.66 16.64
N ILE A 839 -37.09 4.74 16.08
CA ILE A 839 -35.79 4.75 15.39
C ILE A 839 -34.69 5.13 16.40
N PHE A 840 -33.66 4.32 16.52
CA PHE A 840 -32.45 4.65 17.28
C PHE A 840 -31.58 5.66 16.51
N TYR A 841 -30.97 6.59 17.23
CA TYR A 841 -30.05 7.58 16.67
C TYR A 841 -28.79 7.77 17.52
N ALA A 842 -27.71 8.13 16.84
CA ALA A 842 -26.48 8.66 17.44
C ALA A 842 -26.08 9.95 16.72
N PHE A 843 -25.96 11.05 17.46
CA PHE A 843 -25.60 12.37 16.95
C PHE A 843 -24.27 12.83 17.53
N TYR A 844 -23.36 13.27 16.65
CA TYR A 844 -22.11 13.93 16.99
C TYR A 844 -22.16 15.37 16.51
N GLU A 845 -21.87 16.33 17.39
CA GLU A 845 -21.73 17.71 16.97
C GLU A 845 -20.43 17.94 16.17
N ALA A 846 -20.39 19.03 15.40
CA ALA A 846 -19.20 19.47 14.70
C ALA A 846 -18.04 19.73 15.68
N GLN A 847 -16.86 19.20 15.36
CA GLN A 847 -15.65 19.40 16.17
C GLN A 847 -15.08 20.83 16.02
N GLN A 848 -15.34 21.48 14.89
CA GLN A 848 -14.82 22.79 14.52
C GLN A 848 -15.88 23.62 13.78
N HIS A 849 -15.72 24.94 13.77
CA HIS A 849 -16.58 25.85 12.99
C HIS A 849 -16.13 25.88 11.52
N PRO A 850 -17.07 25.85 10.54
CA PRO A 850 -16.73 25.92 9.11
C PRO A 850 -15.96 27.17 8.68
N THR A 851 -16.17 28.29 9.39
CA THR A 851 -15.45 29.57 9.27
C THR A 851 -15.37 30.28 10.64
N ASN A 852 -14.42 31.20 10.85
CA ASN A 852 -14.26 31.98 12.09
C ASN A 852 -15.48 32.85 12.48
N HIS A 853 -16.50 32.96 11.62
CA HIS A 853 -17.71 33.74 11.84
C HIS A 853 -19.01 32.91 11.83
N THR A 854 -18.94 31.57 11.69
CA THR A 854 -20.15 30.72 11.71
C THR A 854 -20.50 30.34 13.14
N SER A 855 -21.68 30.74 13.61
CA SER A 855 -22.21 30.24 14.89
C SER A 855 -22.68 28.78 14.78
N LEU A 856 -22.76 28.05 15.90
CA LEU A 856 -23.26 26.65 15.92
C LEU A 856 -24.64 26.50 15.26
N SER A 857 -25.50 27.54 15.33
CA SER A 857 -26.84 27.55 14.72
C SER A 857 -26.84 27.58 13.18
N GLN A 858 -25.67 27.84 12.57
CA GLN A 858 -25.46 27.90 11.11
C GLN A 858 -24.68 26.70 10.57
N THR A 859 -24.20 25.80 11.43
CA THR A 859 -23.41 24.64 11.02
C THR A 859 -24.32 23.59 10.38
N PRO A 860 -24.01 23.04 9.18
CA PRO A 860 -24.83 21.98 8.59
C PRO A 860 -24.94 20.73 9.47
N VAL A 861 -26.02 19.97 9.30
CA VAL A 861 -26.18 18.61 9.85
C VAL A 861 -26.27 17.62 8.69
N LEU A 862 -25.38 16.65 8.68
CA LEU A 862 -25.42 15.50 7.78
C LEU A 862 -26.14 14.36 8.48
N ILE A 863 -27.14 13.79 7.84
CA ILE A 863 -27.81 12.56 8.28
C ILE A 863 -27.22 11.42 7.46
N TRP A 864 -26.69 10.39 8.11
CA TRP A 864 -26.19 9.18 7.46
C TRP A 864 -27.20 8.04 7.57
N LEU A 865 -27.43 7.38 6.44
CA LEU A 865 -28.25 6.18 6.31
C LEU A 865 -27.41 5.08 5.68
N GLN A 866 -27.16 4.00 6.43
CA GLN A 866 -26.58 2.79 5.87
C GLN A 866 -27.63 2.01 5.04
N GLY A 867 -27.16 1.13 4.16
CA GLY A 867 -27.95 0.38 3.20
C GLY A 867 -28.45 -0.99 3.69
N GLY A 868 -28.08 -2.04 2.97
CA GLY A 868 -28.56 -3.41 3.18
C GLY A 868 -29.51 -3.92 2.09
N PRO A 869 -30.85 -3.88 2.27
CA PRO A 869 -31.61 -3.14 3.30
C PRO A 869 -31.48 -3.67 4.72
N GLY A 870 -31.75 -2.81 5.69
CA GLY A 870 -31.82 -3.18 7.10
C GLY A 870 -30.46 -3.31 7.79
N CYS A 871 -29.40 -2.74 7.22
CA CYS A 871 -28.10 -2.65 7.87
C CYS A 871 -28.00 -1.40 8.74
N SER A 872 -27.41 -1.54 9.92
CA SER A 872 -27.29 -0.49 10.93
C SER A 872 -26.39 0.64 10.44
N SER A 873 -26.80 1.88 10.71
CA SER A 873 -25.98 3.07 10.50
C SER A 873 -24.83 3.16 11.49
N MET A 874 -24.79 2.29 12.50
CA MET A 874 -23.62 2.15 13.37
C MET A 874 -22.42 1.55 12.65
N THR A 875 -22.60 0.82 11.54
CA THR A 875 -21.49 0.46 10.64
C THR A 875 -20.87 1.73 10.05
N GLY A 876 -21.68 2.65 9.51
CA GLY A 876 -21.19 3.95 9.03
C GLY A 876 -20.50 4.77 10.11
N ASN A 877 -21.01 4.69 11.35
CA ASN A 877 -20.44 5.37 12.50
C ASN A 877 -19.07 4.81 12.89
N PHE A 878 -18.98 3.49 13.08
CA PHE A 878 -17.84 2.85 13.72
C PHE A 878 -16.91 2.11 12.75
N TYR A 879 -17.19 2.09 11.45
CA TYR A 879 -16.31 1.49 10.45
C TYR A 879 -15.83 2.52 9.42
N GLU A 880 -16.65 3.55 9.15
CA GLU A 880 -16.48 4.38 7.95
C GLU A 880 -16.16 5.84 8.26
N LEU A 881 -17.17 6.67 8.48
CA LEU A 881 -17.07 8.14 8.43
C LEU A 881 -17.37 8.82 9.78
N GLY A 882 -17.85 8.06 10.77
CA GLY A 882 -18.00 8.57 12.12
C GLY A 882 -16.65 8.94 12.76
N PRO A 883 -16.67 9.67 13.88
CA PRO A 883 -15.47 10.20 14.52
C PRO A 883 -14.49 9.13 15.01
N TRP A 884 -14.98 7.91 15.21
CA TRP A 884 -14.22 6.80 15.76
C TRP A 884 -14.46 5.54 14.95
N ARG A 885 -13.41 4.73 14.75
CA ARG A 885 -13.49 3.41 14.12
C ARG A 885 -13.18 2.30 15.10
N VAL A 886 -13.95 1.22 15.06
CA VAL A 886 -13.64 -0.03 15.75
C VAL A 886 -12.58 -0.77 14.96
N ALA A 887 -11.51 -1.15 15.64
CA ALA A 887 -10.48 -2.00 15.10
C ALA A 887 -10.03 -3.00 16.18
N PRO A 888 -9.58 -4.20 15.81
CA PRO A 888 -9.02 -5.14 16.75
C PRO A 888 -7.70 -4.56 17.24
N SER A 889 -7.50 -4.69 18.54
CA SER A 889 -6.20 -4.56 19.16
C SER A 889 -5.33 -5.76 18.75
N LEU A 890 -4.03 -5.68 19.08
CA LEU A 890 -3.08 -6.78 18.87
C LEU A 890 -3.48 -8.10 19.59
N ASN A 891 -4.50 -8.07 20.46
CA ASN A 891 -5.01 -9.21 21.21
C ASN A 891 -6.41 -9.67 20.78
N GLN A 892 -6.88 -9.23 19.59
CA GLN A 892 -8.21 -9.55 19.05
C GLN A 892 -9.39 -9.01 19.88
N THR A 893 -9.16 -8.10 20.82
CA THR A 893 -10.22 -7.34 21.48
C THR A 893 -10.50 -6.04 20.74
N LEU A 894 -11.75 -5.61 20.74
CA LEU A 894 -12.21 -4.49 19.93
C LEU A 894 -11.97 -3.16 20.64
N GLN A 895 -11.41 -2.18 19.94
CA GLN A 895 -11.12 -0.85 20.46
C GLN A 895 -11.53 0.24 19.47
N LEU A 896 -11.91 1.40 19.99
CA LEU A 896 -12.17 2.61 19.19
C LEU A 896 -10.86 3.39 18.94
N ARG A 897 -10.68 3.85 17.70
CA ARG A 897 -9.58 4.74 17.26
C ARG A 897 -10.14 5.99 16.57
N PRO A 898 -9.52 7.17 16.72
CA PRO A 898 -9.96 8.36 16.01
C PRO A 898 -9.95 8.15 14.50
N ASN A 899 -10.91 8.75 13.79
CA ASN A 899 -11.00 8.71 12.35
C ASN A 899 -10.51 10.04 11.74
N PRO A 900 -9.31 10.10 11.12
CA PRO A 900 -8.80 11.34 10.54
C PRO A 900 -9.60 11.83 9.33
N GLY A 901 -10.43 10.97 8.73
CA GLY A 901 -11.34 11.33 7.64
C GLY A 901 -12.80 11.50 8.10
N SER A 902 -13.05 11.82 9.36
CA SER A 902 -14.43 11.92 9.87
C SER A 902 -15.19 13.11 9.28
N TRP A 903 -16.45 12.88 8.95
CA TRP A 903 -17.34 13.91 8.41
C TRP A 903 -17.83 14.90 9.48
N ASN A 904 -17.66 14.60 10.78
CA ASN A 904 -18.06 15.52 11.84
C ASN A 904 -16.99 16.58 12.18
N ARG A 905 -15.92 16.70 11.37
CA ARG A 905 -14.90 17.73 11.57
C ARG A 905 -15.52 19.13 11.60
N ILE A 906 -16.38 19.45 10.63
CA ILE A 906 -17.04 20.76 10.51
C ILE A 906 -18.57 20.67 10.37
N PHE A 907 -19.15 19.48 10.51
CA PHE A 907 -20.60 19.27 10.42
C PHE A 907 -21.13 18.51 11.64
N GLY A 908 -22.37 18.77 12.02
CA GLY A 908 -23.10 17.84 12.88
C GLY A 908 -23.39 16.56 12.09
N LEU A 909 -23.27 15.40 12.70
CA LEU A 909 -23.40 14.11 12.02
C LEU A 909 -24.38 13.20 12.78
N LEU A 910 -25.50 12.87 12.15
CA LEU A 910 -26.59 12.08 12.70
C LEU A 910 -26.70 10.72 12.01
N PHE A 911 -26.44 9.64 12.74
CA PHE A 911 -26.66 8.28 12.28
C PHE A 911 -28.05 7.81 12.69
N LEU A 912 -28.83 7.25 11.76
CA LEU A 912 -30.16 6.68 12.03
C LEU A 912 -30.19 5.20 11.67
N ASP A 913 -30.47 4.33 12.64
CA ASP A 913 -30.74 2.92 12.36
C ASP A 913 -32.10 2.77 11.71
N ASN A 914 -32.14 2.46 10.43
CA ASN A 914 -33.35 2.53 9.63
C ASN A 914 -33.46 1.33 8.68
N PRO A 915 -34.67 0.81 8.45
CA PRO A 915 -35.96 1.13 9.10
C PRO A 915 -36.09 0.62 10.55
N ILE A 916 -37.27 0.76 11.18
CA ILE A 916 -37.53 0.09 12.45
C ILE A 916 -37.32 -1.43 12.33
N GLY A 917 -36.73 -2.06 13.34
CA GLY A 917 -36.24 -3.43 13.29
C GLY A 917 -34.77 -3.58 12.84
N THR A 918 -34.12 -2.49 12.42
CA THR A 918 -32.69 -2.47 12.03
C THR A 918 -31.79 -2.09 13.20
N GLY A 919 -30.70 -2.80 13.44
CA GLY A 919 -29.72 -2.45 14.48
C GLY A 919 -30.39 -2.29 15.85
N PHE A 920 -30.32 -1.11 16.43
CA PHE A 920 -30.98 -0.79 17.70
C PHE A 920 -32.40 -0.22 17.56
N SER A 921 -32.95 -0.08 16.35
CA SER A 921 -34.31 0.44 16.16
C SER A 921 -35.40 -0.59 16.46
N ILE A 922 -36.47 -0.15 17.12
CA ILE A 922 -37.52 -1.02 17.67
C ILE A 922 -38.73 -1.03 16.73
N ALA A 923 -39.14 -2.22 16.31
CA ALA A 923 -40.47 -2.47 15.75
C ALA A 923 -41.28 -3.25 16.79
N SER A 924 -42.40 -2.69 17.26
CA SER A 924 -43.23 -3.34 18.29
C SER A 924 -43.92 -4.60 17.78
N THR A 925 -44.25 -4.64 16.48
CA THR A 925 -44.66 -5.86 15.79
C THR A 925 -44.01 -5.93 14.39
N PRO A 926 -43.79 -7.13 13.82
CA PRO A 926 -43.23 -7.27 12.48
C PRO A 926 -44.05 -6.56 11.39
N GLU A 927 -45.37 -6.44 11.56
CA GLU A 927 -46.27 -5.79 10.60
C GLU A 927 -46.07 -4.27 10.51
N GLU A 928 -45.45 -3.66 11.52
CA GLU A 928 -45.10 -2.24 11.48
C GLU A 928 -43.84 -1.96 10.64
N ILE A 929 -43.01 -2.97 10.37
CA ILE A 929 -41.81 -2.83 9.56
C ILE A 929 -42.22 -2.46 8.13
N PRO A 930 -41.74 -1.32 7.59
CA PRO A 930 -42.10 -0.91 6.23
C PRO A 930 -41.68 -1.92 5.17
N THR A 931 -42.59 -2.18 4.22
CA THR A 931 -42.37 -3.09 3.08
C THR A 931 -42.05 -2.37 1.77
N ASP A 932 -42.03 -1.03 1.79
CA ASP A 932 -41.65 -0.19 0.65
C ASP A 932 -40.98 1.13 1.09
N GLN A 933 -40.44 1.84 0.11
CA GLN A 933 -39.74 3.11 0.33
C GLN A 933 -40.64 4.27 0.81
N GLU A 934 -41.97 4.20 0.61
CA GLU A 934 -42.89 5.24 1.08
C GLU A 934 -43.12 5.11 2.59
N GLY A 935 -43.33 3.88 3.07
CA GLY A 935 -43.41 3.56 4.50
C GLY A 935 -42.12 3.93 5.23
N VAL A 936 -40.95 3.58 4.64
CA VAL A 936 -39.64 3.96 5.19
C VAL A 936 -39.51 5.48 5.27
N ALA A 937 -39.80 6.22 4.18
CA ALA A 937 -39.71 7.67 4.16
C ALA A 937 -40.65 8.34 5.18
N ARG A 938 -41.85 7.79 5.41
CA ARG A 938 -42.77 8.28 6.44
C ARG A 938 -42.16 8.13 7.85
N HIS A 939 -41.57 6.98 8.17
CA HIS A 939 -40.95 6.76 9.49
C HIS A 939 -39.72 7.66 9.69
N LEU A 940 -38.85 7.77 8.67
CA LEU A 940 -37.71 8.69 8.69
C LEU A 940 -38.15 10.14 8.86
N PHE A 941 -39.22 10.59 8.19
CA PHE A 941 -39.72 11.97 8.33
C PHE A 941 -40.17 12.27 9.77
N VAL A 942 -40.87 11.33 10.41
CA VAL A 942 -41.27 11.46 11.82
C VAL A 942 -40.05 11.50 12.73
N ALA A 943 -39.07 10.63 12.51
CA ALA A 943 -37.84 10.62 13.31
C ALA A 943 -37.03 11.92 13.15
N ILE A 944 -36.79 12.38 11.92
CA ILE A 944 -36.05 13.62 11.63
C ILE A 944 -36.75 14.84 12.25
N THR A 945 -38.07 14.95 12.10
CA THR A 945 -38.82 16.08 12.69
C THR A 945 -38.80 16.06 14.22
N LYS A 946 -38.83 14.88 14.83
CA LYS A 946 -38.66 14.74 16.29
C LYS A 946 -37.26 15.09 16.74
N PHE A 947 -36.22 14.64 16.03
CA PHE A 947 -34.82 14.99 16.32
C PHE A 947 -34.61 16.51 16.27
N ILE A 948 -35.09 17.17 15.21
CA ILE A 948 -35.05 18.64 15.10
C ILE A 948 -35.81 19.32 16.25
N GLY A 949 -36.87 18.69 16.77
CA GLY A 949 -37.63 19.18 17.92
C GLY A 949 -36.92 19.04 19.27
N LEU A 950 -35.83 18.29 19.37
CA LEU A 950 -35.06 18.13 20.61
C LEU A 950 -34.26 19.38 20.98
N ASP A 951 -33.95 20.24 20.01
CA ASP A 951 -33.19 21.47 20.22
C ASP A 951 -33.66 22.56 19.25
N PRO A 952 -34.14 23.73 19.72
CA PRO A 952 -34.55 24.83 18.85
C PRO A 952 -33.47 25.25 17.83
N LEU A 953 -32.18 25.07 18.14
CA LEU A 953 -31.07 25.41 17.24
C LEU A 953 -31.05 24.55 15.97
N PHE A 954 -31.56 23.31 16.02
CA PHE A 954 -31.60 22.44 14.84
C PHE A 954 -32.60 22.92 13.79
N LYS A 955 -33.56 23.77 14.16
CA LYS A 955 -34.61 24.21 13.24
C LYS A 955 -34.09 25.05 12.09
N SER A 956 -33.09 25.90 12.34
CA SER A 956 -32.48 26.79 11.33
C SER A 956 -31.31 26.16 10.58
N ARG A 957 -30.73 25.06 11.09
CA ARG A 957 -29.54 24.44 10.50
C ARG A 957 -29.85 23.82 9.13
N PRO A 958 -28.95 23.98 8.13
CA PRO A 958 -29.05 23.24 6.88
C PRO A 958 -28.99 21.73 7.10
N ILE A 959 -29.96 20.98 6.58
CA ILE A 959 -30.00 19.52 6.67
C ILE A 959 -29.59 18.90 5.35
N TYR A 960 -28.65 17.96 5.40
CA TYR A 960 -28.26 17.11 4.28
C TYR A 960 -28.55 15.65 4.60
N ILE A 961 -29.08 14.91 3.64
CA ILE A 961 -29.33 13.47 3.81
C ILE A 961 -28.36 12.70 2.93
N THR A 962 -27.59 11.84 3.57
CA THR A 962 -26.47 11.11 2.96
C THR A 962 -26.62 9.63 3.26
N GLY A 963 -26.03 8.79 2.44
CA GLY A 963 -26.01 7.35 2.65
C GLY A 963 -25.44 6.61 1.46
N GLU A 964 -25.36 5.30 1.57
CA GLU A 964 -24.76 4.46 0.54
C GLU A 964 -25.49 3.14 0.29
N SER A 965 -25.09 2.42 -0.75
CA SER A 965 -25.62 1.09 -1.05
C SER A 965 -27.14 1.11 -1.24
N TYR A 966 -27.89 0.32 -0.47
CA TYR A 966 -29.35 0.36 -0.49
C TYR A 966 -29.96 1.71 -0.06
N ALA A 967 -29.20 2.57 0.63
CA ALA A 967 -29.62 3.93 0.90
C ALA A 967 -29.69 4.80 -0.38
N GLY A 968 -29.18 4.32 -1.52
CA GLY A 968 -29.56 4.79 -2.84
C GLY A 968 -31.07 4.73 -3.13
N LYS A 969 -31.84 4.00 -2.31
CA LYS A 969 -33.31 4.09 -2.25
C LYS A 969 -33.81 4.97 -1.11
N TYR A 970 -33.25 4.82 0.09
CA TYR A 970 -33.69 5.55 1.28
C TYR A 970 -33.54 7.05 1.09
N VAL A 971 -32.31 7.52 0.80
CA VAL A 971 -31.93 8.93 0.65
C VAL A 971 -32.85 9.67 -0.32
N PRO A 972 -33.04 9.23 -1.58
CA PRO A 972 -33.95 9.94 -2.47
C PRO A 972 -35.42 9.82 -2.07
N SER A 973 -35.81 8.75 -1.37
CA SER A 973 -37.19 8.60 -0.91
C SER A 973 -37.54 9.57 0.21
N ILE A 974 -36.69 9.70 1.24
CA ILE A 974 -36.93 10.69 2.30
C ILE A 974 -36.76 12.13 1.79
N GLY A 975 -35.81 12.39 0.89
CA GLY A 975 -35.68 13.71 0.25
C GLY A 975 -36.94 14.13 -0.48
N TYR A 976 -37.44 13.25 -1.35
CA TYR A 976 -38.68 13.47 -2.09
C TYR A 976 -39.86 13.72 -1.15
N TYR A 977 -39.98 12.89 -0.11
CA TYR A 977 -41.04 12.99 0.88
C TYR A 977 -40.99 14.34 1.65
N ILE A 978 -39.81 14.76 2.11
CA ILE A 978 -39.62 16.04 2.80
C ILE A 978 -40.05 17.20 1.91
N LEU A 979 -39.59 17.26 0.65
CA LEU A 979 -39.95 18.35 -0.25
C LEU A 979 -41.45 18.40 -0.51
N LYS A 980 -42.10 17.25 -0.72
CA LYS A 980 -43.56 17.17 -0.88
C LYS A 980 -44.32 17.61 0.37
N ARG A 981 -43.88 17.19 1.55
CA ARG A 981 -44.48 17.62 2.82
C ARG A 981 -44.28 19.10 3.10
N ASN A 982 -43.10 19.64 2.80
CA ASN A 982 -42.80 21.05 3.00
C ASN A 982 -43.75 21.99 2.23
N LEU A 983 -44.24 21.57 1.06
CA LEU A 983 -45.20 22.35 0.27
C LEU A 983 -46.56 22.54 0.97
N VAL A 984 -46.97 21.58 1.81
CA VAL A 984 -48.28 21.60 2.49
C VAL A 984 -48.18 21.93 3.98
N LEU A 985 -46.96 21.93 4.54
CA LEU A 985 -46.73 22.29 5.94
C LEU A 985 -46.50 23.80 6.12
N PRO A 986 -46.95 24.38 7.25
CA PRO A 986 -46.59 25.75 7.61
C PRO A 986 -45.08 25.88 7.78
N VAL A 987 -44.52 27.06 7.46
CA VAL A 987 -43.06 27.31 7.46
C VAL A 987 -42.40 26.85 8.77
N SER A 988 -43.03 27.10 9.91
CA SER A 988 -42.55 26.69 11.24
C SER A 988 -42.42 25.17 11.44
N LYS A 989 -43.07 24.34 10.60
CA LYS A 989 -43.02 22.86 10.66
C LYS A 989 -42.21 22.23 9.52
N ARG A 990 -41.68 23.02 8.59
CA ARG A 990 -40.85 22.51 7.46
C ARG A 990 -39.50 22.00 7.94
N VAL A 991 -38.95 21.02 7.22
CA VAL A 991 -37.56 20.55 7.40
C VAL A 991 -36.66 21.35 6.46
N ASN A 992 -35.54 21.86 6.97
CA ASN A 992 -34.64 22.74 6.23
C ASN A 992 -33.66 21.96 5.32
N LEU A 993 -34.20 21.13 4.42
CA LEU A 993 -33.43 20.27 3.52
C LEU A 993 -32.68 21.11 2.48
N HIS A 994 -31.35 20.98 2.46
CA HIS A 994 -30.46 21.70 1.55
C HIS A 994 -29.88 20.83 0.44
N GLY A 995 -29.72 19.53 0.66
CA GLY A 995 -29.23 18.62 -0.38
C GLY A 995 -29.12 17.17 0.05
N LEU A 996 -28.73 16.31 -0.89
CA LEU A 996 -28.58 14.88 -0.67
C LEU A 996 -27.30 14.32 -1.27
N ALA A 997 -26.69 13.30 -0.65
CA ALA A 997 -25.54 12.58 -1.19
C ALA A 997 -25.77 11.06 -1.20
N ILE A 998 -25.46 10.39 -2.31
CA ILE A 998 -25.66 8.94 -2.49
C ILE A 998 -24.33 8.30 -2.90
N GLY A 999 -23.76 7.50 -2.00
CA GLY A 999 -22.56 6.70 -2.21
C GLY A 999 -22.88 5.35 -2.82
N ASN A 1000 -22.20 4.92 -3.89
CA ASN A 1000 -22.27 3.54 -4.42
C ASN A 1000 -23.70 2.93 -4.39
N GLY A 1001 -24.69 3.71 -4.86
CA GLY A 1001 -26.09 3.50 -4.48
C GLY A 1001 -26.90 2.64 -5.45
N LEU A 1002 -27.70 1.71 -4.91
CA LEU A 1002 -28.71 0.97 -5.65
C LEU A 1002 -29.98 1.82 -5.85
N THR A 1003 -30.10 2.48 -7.00
CA THR A 1003 -31.16 3.46 -7.30
C THR A 1003 -32.12 2.95 -8.39
N ASP A 1004 -31.58 2.38 -9.47
CA ASP A 1004 -32.31 1.90 -10.65
C ASP A 1004 -31.89 0.46 -10.99
N PRO A 1005 -32.35 -0.55 -10.22
CA PRO A 1005 -31.84 -1.93 -10.29
C PRO A 1005 -31.91 -2.55 -11.68
N GLU A 1006 -32.98 -2.30 -12.45
CA GLU A 1006 -33.11 -2.79 -13.82
C GLU A 1006 -31.90 -2.40 -14.68
N THR A 1007 -31.51 -1.12 -14.63
CA THR A 1007 -30.38 -0.62 -15.41
C THR A 1007 -29.05 -1.10 -14.83
N GLN A 1008 -28.90 -1.04 -13.51
CA GLN A 1008 -27.66 -1.38 -12.82
C GLN A 1008 -27.29 -2.86 -13.00
N VAL A 1009 -28.26 -3.77 -12.90
CA VAL A 1009 -28.02 -5.20 -13.13
C VAL A 1009 -27.48 -5.49 -14.51
N GLY A 1010 -27.87 -4.72 -15.53
CA GLY A 1010 -27.36 -4.86 -16.90
C GLY A 1010 -25.88 -4.50 -17.08
N THR A 1011 -25.18 -4.03 -16.05
CA THR A 1011 -23.82 -3.48 -16.18
C THR A 1011 -22.68 -4.45 -15.82
N TYR A 1012 -22.94 -5.44 -14.96
CA TYR A 1012 -21.91 -6.35 -14.41
C TYR A 1012 -21.02 -7.04 -15.45
N ALA A 1013 -21.61 -7.62 -16.50
CA ALA A 1013 -20.84 -8.36 -17.52
C ALA A 1013 -19.87 -7.47 -18.29
N LEU A 1014 -20.36 -6.35 -18.84
CA LEU A 1014 -19.51 -5.42 -19.58
C LEU A 1014 -18.45 -4.80 -18.67
N HIS A 1015 -18.82 -4.38 -17.45
CA HIS A 1015 -17.87 -3.82 -16.51
C HIS A 1015 -16.73 -4.81 -16.20
N SER A 1016 -17.06 -6.05 -15.84
CA SER A 1016 -16.08 -7.08 -15.50
C SER A 1016 -15.20 -7.48 -16.70
N TYR A 1017 -15.77 -7.49 -17.91
CA TYR A 1017 -15.03 -7.76 -19.14
C TYR A 1017 -14.00 -6.67 -19.42
N TYR A 1018 -14.39 -5.39 -19.37
CA TYR A 1018 -13.48 -4.29 -19.61
C TYR A 1018 -12.48 -4.05 -18.47
N LEU A 1019 -12.67 -4.66 -17.29
CA LEU A 1019 -11.66 -4.75 -16.23
C LEU A 1019 -10.68 -5.92 -16.41
N GLY A 1020 -10.85 -6.73 -17.46
CA GLY A 1020 -10.02 -7.91 -17.74
C GLY A 1020 -10.28 -9.11 -16.84
N LEU A 1021 -11.31 -9.08 -15.99
CA LEU A 1021 -11.61 -10.12 -14.99
C LEU A 1021 -12.22 -11.39 -15.59
N ILE A 1022 -12.95 -11.24 -16.70
CA ILE A 1022 -13.65 -12.35 -17.38
C ILE A 1022 -13.34 -12.30 -18.88
N ASN A 1023 -13.60 -13.39 -19.60
CA ASN A 1023 -13.49 -13.44 -21.07
C ASN A 1023 -14.85 -13.29 -21.77
N GLU A 1024 -14.88 -13.29 -23.11
CA GLU A 1024 -16.09 -13.07 -23.91
C GLU A 1024 -17.19 -14.14 -23.70
N LYS A 1025 -16.80 -15.42 -23.56
CA LYS A 1025 -17.72 -16.54 -23.27
C LYS A 1025 -18.38 -16.33 -21.90
N GLN A 1026 -17.56 -16.09 -20.90
CA GLN A 1026 -17.95 -15.80 -19.53
C GLN A 1026 -18.83 -14.54 -19.43
N LYS A 1027 -18.50 -13.48 -20.18
CA LYS A 1027 -19.33 -12.28 -20.33
C LYS A 1027 -20.72 -12.65 -20.85
N THR A 1028 -20.79 -13.42 -21.94
CA THR A 1028 -22.06 -13.86 -22.55
C THR A 1028 -22.90 -14.70 -21.58
N GLN A 1029 -22.27 -15.55 -20.77
CA GLN A 1029 -22.95 -16.33 -19.73
C GLN A 1029 -23.54 -15.42 -18.65
N LEU A 1030 -22.78 -14.43 -18.18
CA LEU A 1030 -23.24 -13.46 -17.19
C LEU A 1030 -24.35 -12.56 -17.76
N GLU A 1031 -24.26 -12.14 -19.02
CA GLU A 1031 -25.31 -11.37 -19.73
C GLU A 1031 -26.65 -12.10 -19.73
N LYS A 1032 -26.67 -13.42 -19.94
CA LYS A 1032 -27.90 -14.23 -19.86
C LYS A 1032 -28.55 -14.16 -18.48
N LEU A 1033 -27.75 -14.27 -17.40
CA LEU A 1033 -28.26 -14.18 -16.03
C LEU A 1033 -28.80 -12.78 -15.71
N GLN A 1034 -28.11 -11.73 -16.18
CA GLN A 1034 -28.57 -10.35 -16.03
C GLN A 1034 -29.89 -10.09 -16.76
N LEU A 1035 -30.03 -10.61 -17.99
CA LEU A 1035 -31.24 -10.46 -18.79
C LEU A 1035 -32.45 -11.09 -18.12
N GLU A 1036 -32.28 -12.22 -17.44
CA GLU A 1036 -33.38 -12.84 -16.69
C GLU A 1036 -33.84 -11.95 -15.52
N ALA A 1037 -32.90 -11.41 -14.74
CA ALA A 1037 -33.21 -10.46 -13.69
C ALA A 1037 -33.93 -9.20 -14.23
N ILE A 1038 -33.48 -8.66 -15.36
CA ILE A 1038 -34.12 -7.52 -16.04
C ILE A 1038 -35.53 -7.88 -16.52
N ARG A 1039 -35.73 -9.07 -17.12
CA ARG A 1039 -37.03 -9.54 -17.60
C ARG A 1039 -38.03 -9.65 -16.46
N LEU A 1040 -37.64 -10.27 -15.35
CA LEU A 1040 -38.45 -10.42 -14.15
C LEU A 1040 -38.79 -9.06 -13.52
N THR A 1041 -37.83 -8.13 -13.50
CA THR A 1041 -38.04 -6.74 -13.04
C THR A 1041 -39.10 -6.04 -13.87
N LYS A 1042 -39.01 -6.12 -15.20
CA LYS A 1042 -40.00 -5.53 -16.12
C LYS A 1042 -41.38 -6.15 -16.02
N ALA A 1043 -41.45 -7.44 -15.67
CA ALA A 1043 -42.71 -8.15 -15.44
C ALA A 1043 -43.36 -7.80 -14.08
N GLY A 1044 -42.69 -7.01 -13.23
CA GLY A 1044 -43.15 -6.71 -11.88
C GLY A 1044 -43.01 -7.88 -10.90
N ASN A 1045 -42.26 -8.92 -11.27
CA ASN A 1045 -41.98 -10.07 -10.41
C ASN A 1045 -40.72 -9.81 -9.58
N TRP A 1046 -40.88 -8.99 -8.54
CA TRP A 1046 -39.75 -8.36 -7.86
C TRP A 1046 -38.88 -9.31 -7.03
N SER A 1047 -39.48 -10.31 -6.37
CA SER A 1047 -38.73 -11.26 -5.54
C SER A 1047 -37.85 -12.16 -6.41
N ASP A 1048 -38.41 -12.74 -7.46
CA ASP A 1048 -37.66 -13.58 -8.41
C ASP A 1048 -36.59 -12.75 -9.13
N ALA A 1049 -36.87 -11.48 -9.45
CA ALA A 1049 -35.88 -10.58 -10.03
C ALA A 1049 -34.68 -10.34 -9.09
N LYS A 1050 -34.93 -10.21 -7.78
CA LYS A 1050 -33.87 -10.07 -6.78
C LYS A 1050 -33.04 -11.36 -6.66
N ASP A 1051 -33.69 -12.53 -6.74
CA ASP A 1051 -32.99 -13.82 -6.76
C ASP A 1051 -32.11 -13.96 -7.99
N ALA A 1052 -32.63 -13.62 -9.17
CA ALA A 1052 -31.88 -13.61 -10.41
C ALA A 1052 -30.67 -12.65 -10.35
N LYS A 1053 -30.84 -11.45 -9.75
CA LYS A 1053 -29.74 -10.51 -9.49
C LYS A 1053 -28.68 -11.14 -8.58
N SER A 1054 -29.07 -11.74 -7.46
CA SER A 1054 -28.16 -12.39 -6.52
C SER A 1054 -27.42 -13.57 -7.17
N ASN A 1055 -28.10 -14.32 -8.03
CA ASN A 1055 -27.49 -15.41 -8.81
C ASN A 1055 -26.43 -14.89 -9.78
N ALA A 1056 -26.69 -13.79 -10.50
CA ALA A 1056 -25.72 -13.17 -11.39
C ALA A 1056 -24.46 -12.70 -10.64
N LEU A 1057 -24.63 -12.05 -9.48
CA LEU A 1057 -23.50 -11.59 -8.65
C LEU A 1057 -22.70 -12.77 -8.07
N ARG A 1058 -23.37 -13.80 -7.53
CA ARG A 1058 -22.69 -15.00 -7.03
C ARG A 1058 -21.93 -15.73 -8.13
N TYR A 1059 -22.53 -15.83 -9.32
CA TYR A 1059 -21.86 -16.40 -10.49
C TYR A 1059 -20.59 -15.62 -10.83
N LEU A 1060 -20.67 -14.28 -10.87
CA LEU A 1060 -19.52 -13.40 -11.09
C LEU A 1060 -18.42 -13.56 -10.04
N GLN A 1061 -18.77 -13.61 -8.76
CA GLN A 1061 -17.77 -13.77 -7.70
C GLN A 1061 -17.08 -15.14 -7.77
N ASN A 1062 -17.85 -16.21 -8.01
CA ASN A 1062 -17.31 -17.56 -8.11
C ASN A 1062 -16.38 -17.72 -9.32
N MET A 1063 -16.79 -17.25 -10.50
CA MET A 1063 -16.00 -17.38 -11.73
C MET A 1063 -14.71 -16.54 -11.71
N THR A 1064 -14.70 -15.42 -10.97
CA THR A 1064 -13.52 -14.54 -10.83
C THR A 1064 -12.65 -14.89 -9.62
N GLY A 1065 -13.13 -15.72 -8.69
CA GLY A 1065 -12.41 -16.04 -7.46
C GLY A 1065 -12.16 -14.83 -6.55
N LEU A 1066 -12.82 -13.70 -6.79
CA LEU A 1066 -12.66 -12.49 -5.99
C LEU A 1066 -13.17 -12.71 -4.57
N ALA A 1067 -12.46 -12.15 -3.60
CA ALA A 1067 -12.88 -12.23 -2.21
C ALA A 1067 -14.20 -11.47 -1.96
N THR A 1068 -14.42 -10.38 -2.68
CA THR A 1068 -15.63 -9.55 -2.59
C THR A 1068 -15.85 -8.79 -3.89
N LEU A 1069 -17.12 -8.51 -4.23
CA LEU A 1069 -17.48 -7.64 -5.35
C LEU A 1069 -17.52 -6.16 -4.96
N TYR A 1070 -17.38 -5.86 -3.67
CA TYR A 1070 -17.32 -4.48 -3.17
C TYR A 1070 -16.00 -3.79 -3.50
N ASP A 1071 -14.92 -4.54 -3.75
CA ASP A 1071 -13.65 -4.02 -4.23
C ASP A 1071 -12.84 -5.15 -4.87
N PHE A 1072 -12.69 -5.10 -6.20
CA PHE A 1072 -11.98 -6.13 -6.96
C PHE A 1072 -10.47 -6.22 -6.64
N ARG A 1073 -9.91 -5.28 -5.89
CA ARG A 1073 -8.49 -5.27 -5.49
C ARG A 1073 -8.23 -6.04 -4.20
N ARG A 1074 -9.27 -6.37 -3.43
CA ARG A 1074 -9.11 -6.95 -2.10
C ARG A 1074 -8.94 -8.47 -2.17
N TYR A 1075 -8.00 -8.98 -1.38
CA TYR A 1075 -7.78 -10.41 -1.19
C TYR A 1075 -8.65 -11.03 -0.08
N ARG A 1076 -9.40 -10.19 0.66
CA ARG A 1076 -10.38 -10.57 1.67
C ARG A 1076 -11.54 -9.57 1.68
N ASP A 1077 -12.69 -9.98 2.18
CA ASP A 1077 -13.84 -9.05 2.30
C ASP A 1077 -13.55 -7.90 3.30
N TYR A 1078 -14.46 -6.94 3.39
CA TYR A 1078 -14.49 -5.96 4.46
C TYR A 1078 -14.81 -6.65 5.79
N ASP A 1079 -14.17 -6.21 6.87
CA ASP A 1079 -14.29 -6.85 8.19
C ASP A 1079 -15.09 -5.94 9.15
N SER A 1080 -16.38 -5.74 8.84
CA SER A 1080 -17.31 -4.97 9.68
C SER A 1080 -17.77 -5.74 10.92
N ASN A 1081 -17.46 -7.04 11.02
CA ASN A 1081 -17.80 -7.89 12.17
C ASN A 1081 -17.27 -7.33 13.49
N TRP A 1082 -16.18 -6.58 13.44
CA TRP A 1082 -15.65 -5.86 14.59
C TRP A 1082 -16.68 -4.88 15.18
N VAL A 1083 -17.43 -4.17 14.35
CA VAL A 1083 -18.51 -3.30 14.82
C VAL A 1083 -19.63 -4.11 15.46
N VAL A 1084 -19.96 -5.28 14.90
CA VAL A 1084 -20.99 -6.18 15.44
C VAL A 1084 -20.64 -6.66 16.85
N GLU A 1085 -19.46 -7.23 17.00
CA GLU A 1085 -19.01 -7.75 18.29
C GLU A 1085 -18.83 -6.61 19.32
N PHE A 1086 -18.46 -5.41 18.87
CA PHE A 1086 -18.39 -4.22 19.73
C PHE A 1086 -19.78 -3.80 20.23
N LEU A 1087 -20.80 -3.77 19.37
CA LEU A 1087 -22.15 -3.30 19.72
C LEU A 1087 -23.00 -4.36 20.44
N LYS A 1088 -22.57 -5.63 20.45
CA LYS A 1088 -23.17 -6.68 21.28
C LYS A 1088 -22.88 -6.50 22.77
N ASP A 1089 -21.83 -5.76 23.10
CA ASP A 1089 -21.38 -5.52 24.46
C ASP A 1089 -22.42 -4.75 25.30
N PRO A 1090 -22.87 -5.27 26.45
CA PRO A 1090 -23.84 -4.60 27.31
C PRO A 1090 -23.39 -3.20 27.75
N GLU A 1091 -22.10 -2.97 28.00
CA GLU A 1091 -21.61 -1.66 28.44
C GLU A 1091 -21.61 -0.64 27.31
N VAL A 1092 -21.31 -1.07 26.08
CA VAL A 1092 -21.46 -0.24 24.89
C VAL A 1092 -22.93 0.13 24.68
N LYS A 1093 -23.86 -0.83 24.81
CA LYS A 1093 -25.31 -0.55 24.71
C LYS A 1093 -25.75 0.46 25.76
N LYS A 1094 -25.37 0.25 27.01
CA LYS A 1094 -25.68 1.15 28.12
C LYS A 1094 -25.13 2.55 27.87
N ALA A 1095 -23.88 2.66 27.40
CA ALA A 1095 -23.24 3.93 27.04
C ALA A 1095 -23.97 4.66 25.91
N LEU A 1096 -24.55 3.92 24.96
CA LEU A 1096 -25.37 4.48 23.87
C LEU A 1096 -26.83 4.75 24.28
N GLY A 1097 -27.24 4.44 25.51
CA GLY A 1097 -28.62 4.58 25.97
C GLY A 1097 -29.57 3.51 25.42
N VAL A 1098 -29.03 2.36 25.04
CA VAL A 1098 -29.75 1.18 24.53
C VAL A 1098 -29.98 0.19 25.68
N ASN A 1099 -31.13 -0.49 25.67
CA ASN A 1099 -31.40 -1.56 26.62
C ASN A 1099 -30.38 -2.71 26.44
N GLU A 1100 -29.69 -3.08 27.51
CA GLU A 1100 -28.64 -4.12 27.53
C GLU A 1100 -29.14 -5.47 26.96
N SER A 1101 -30.43 -5.79 27.14
CA SER A 1101 -31.05 -7.02 26.63
C SER A 1101 -31.35 -7.00 25.14
N MET A 1102 -31.20 -5.86 24.46
CA MET A 1102 -31.46 -5.74 23.03
C MET A 1102 -30.42 -6.53 22.23
N VAL A 1103 -30.86 -7.38 21.30
CA VAL A 1103 -29.96 -8.10 20.41
C VAL A 1103 -29.53 -7.15 19.29
N TYR A 1104 -28.21 -7.07 19.06
CA TYR A 1104 -27.66 -6.32 17.93
C TYR A 1104 -27.23 -7.27 16.83
N GLU A 1105 -27.68 -6.99 15.62
CA GLU A 1105 -27.25 -7.59 14.36
C GLU A 1105 -26.88 -6.47 13.38
N GLU A 1106 -25.87 -6.69 12.53
CA GLU A 1106 -25.46 -5.67 11.56
C GLU A 1106 -26.59 -5.36 10.59
N CYS A 1107 -27.16 -6.41 9.99
CA CYS A 1107 -28.23 -6.32 9.01
C CYS A 1107 -29.38 -7.23 9.43
N SER A 1108 -30.60 -6.68 9.49
CA SER A 1108 -31.77 -7.41 9.96
C SER A 1108 -32.42 -8.27 8.88
N ASP A 1109 -32.54 -9.56 9.16
CA ASP A 1109 -33.20 -10.54 8.29
C ASP A 1109 -34.69 -10.22 8.10
N VAL A 1110 -35.38 -9.76 9.16
CA VAL A 1110 -36.81 -9.45 9.10
C VAL A 1110 -37.06 -8.21 8.22
N VAL A 1111 -36.21 -7.19 8.35
CA VAL A 1111 -36.26 -6.02 7.47
C VAL A 1111 -35.88 -6.40 6.03
N GLY A 1112 -34.87 -7.25 5.87
CA GLY A 1112 -34.49 -7.81 4.57
C GLY A 1112 -35.63 -8.56 3.89
N ALA A 1113 -36.40 -9.34 4.64
CA ALA A 1113 -37.60 -10.03 4.15
C ALA A 1113 -38.73 -9.06 3.81
N ALA A 1114 -38.99 -8.06 4.67
CA ALA A 1114 -40.03 -7.05 4.44
C ALA A 1114 -39.77 -6.22 3.17
N LEU A 1115 -38.50 -5.85 2.92
CA LEU A 1115 -38.08 -5.07 1.75
C LEU A 1115 -37.58 -5.93 0.58
N TYR A 1116 -37.74 -7.25 0.64
CA TYR A 1116 -37.21 -8.17 -0.38
C TYR A 1116 -37.69 -7.83 -1.79
N SER A 1117 -38.99 -7.59 -1.92
CA SER A 1117 -39.64 -7.21 -3.17
C SER A 1117 -39.37 -5.75 -3.57
N ASP A 1118 -38.89 -4.91 -2.65
CA ASP A 1118 -38.57 -3.52 -2.93
C ASP A 1118 -37.20 -3.37 -3.61
N VAL A 1119 -36.30 -4.36 -3.42
CA VAL A 1119 -34.92 -4.30 -3.92
C VAL A 1119 -34.84 -3.97 -5.41
N MET A 1120 -35.74 -4.56 -6.22
CA MET A 1120 -35.76 -4.40 -7.67
C MET A 1120 -36.63 -3.24 -8.17
N LYS A 1121 -37.36 -2.54 -7.29
CA LYS A 1121 -38.17 -1.37 -7.67
C LYS A 1121 -37.28 -0.14 -7.84
N SER A 1122 -37.45 0.59 -8.94
CA SER A 1122 -36.67 1.81 -9.21
C SER A 1122 -37.17 2.99 -8.39
N VAL A 1123 -36.24 3.78 -7.84
CA VAL A 1123 -36.54 5.10 -7.24
C VAL A 1123 -35.95 6.25 -8.06
N ARG A 1124 -35.46 5.98 -9.29
CA ARG A 1124 -34.82 6.98 -10.15
C ARG A 1124 -35.66 8.25 -10.31
N PHE A 1125 -36.97 8.11 -10.48
CA PHE A 1125 -37.90 9.24 -10.62
C PHE A 1125 -37.91 10.19 -9.41
N LYS A 1126 -37.56 9.70 -8.22
CA LYS A 1126 -37.39 10.53 -7.02
C LYS A 1126 -36.11 11.35 -7.12
N VAL A 1127 -35.01 10.78 -7.63
CA VAL A 1127 -33.78 11.54 -7.92
C VAL A 1127 -34.04 12.60 -8.99
N GLU A 1128 -34.78 12.26 -10.05
CA GLU A 1128 -35.19 13.21 -11.10
C GLU A 1128 -35.98 14.39 -10.53
N TYR A 1129 -36.85 14.15 -9.54
CA TYR A 1129 -37.54 15.23 -8.83
C TYR A 1129 -36.58 16.04 -7.94
N LEU A 1130 -35.65 15.38 -7.26
CA LEU A 1130 -34.74 16.04 -6.32
C LEU A 1130 -33.76 16.96 -7.03
N VAL A 1131 -33.11 16.54 -8.11
CA VAL A 1131 -32.18 17.39 -8.87
C VAL A 1131 -32.83 18.69 -9.39
N LYS A 1132 -34.16 18.69 -9.58
CA LYS A 1132 -34.91 19.91 -9.98
C LYS A 1132 -35.12 20.89 -8.84
N ASN A 1133 -35.09 20.42 -7.59
CA ASN A 1133 -35.57 21.17 -6.44
C ASN A 1133 -34.50 21.35 -5.35
N THR A 1134 -33.39 20.62 -5.39
CA THR A 1134 -32.32 20.67 -4.38
C THR A 1134 -31.01 20.09 -4.94
N LYS A 1135 -29.87 20.31 -4.28
CA LYS A 1135 -28.60 19.75 -4.74
C LYS A 1135 -28.49 18.26 -4.44
N VAL A 1136 -27.91 17.51 -5.37
CA VAL A 1136 -27.69 16.07 -5.29
C VAL A 1136 -26.25 15.75 -5.66
N LEU A 1137 -25.56 15.02 -4.78
CA LEU A 1137 -24.26 14.41 -5.01
C LEU A 1137 -24.44 12.90 -5.22
N LEU A 1138 -23.90 12.39 -6.31
CA LEU A 1138 -23.69 10.96 -6.52
C LEU A 1138 -22.19 10.72 -6.43
N TYR A 1139 -21.72 9.86 -5.54
CA TYR A 1139 -20.29 9.55 -5.43
C TYR A 1139 -20.04 8.04 -5.46
N GLN A 1140 -19.06 7.61 -6.24
CA GLN A 1140 -18.78 6.20 -6.47
C GLN A 1140 -17.29 5.90 -6.28
N GLY A 1141 -17.00 4.89 -5.49
CA GLY A 1141 -15.66 4.29 -5.47
C GLY A 1141 -15.37 3.60 -6.80
N GLN A 1142 -14.21 3.89 -7.37
CA GLN A 1142 -13.75 3.36 -8.66
C GLN A 1142 -13.77 1.83 -8.74
N CYS A 1143 -13.52 1.14 -7.63
CA CYS A 1143 -13.25 -0.29 -7.59
C CYS A 1143 -14.46 -1.16 -7.20
N ASP A 1144 -15.63 -0.56 -7.00
CA ASP A 1144 -16.87 -1.29 -6.72
C ASP A 1144 -17.46 -1.92 -8.01
N LEU A 1145 -17.60 -3.24 -8.03
CA LEU A 1145 -18.21 -3.97 -9.15
C LEU A 1145 -19.73 -4.01 -9.10
N ARG A 1146 -20.34 -3.76 -7.94
CA ARG A 1146 -21.77 -3.93 -7.70
C ARG A 1146 -22.55 -2.67 -8.06
N ASP A 1147 -22.24 -1.56 -7.40
CA ASP A 1147 -22.97 -0.29 -7.52
C ASP A 1147 -22.03 0.89 -7.84
N GLY A 1148 -20.90 0.58 -8.49
CA GLY A 1148 -19.85 1.54 -8.85
C GLY A 1148 -20.16 2.45 -10.04
N VAL A 1149 -19.11 3.09 -10.57
CA VAL A 1149 -19.21 4.22 -11.52
C VAL A 1149 -20.08 3.91 -12.74
N PHE A 1150 -19.76 2.84 -13.49
CA PHE A 1150 -20.48 2.50 -14.71
C PHE A 1150 -21.95 2.12 -14.45
N SER A 1151 -22.22 1.51 -13.29
CA SER A 1151 -23.58 1.17 -12.82
C SER A 1151 -24.42 2.44 -12.67
N VAL A 1152 -23.88 3.45 -11.99
CA VAL A 1152 -24.57 4.72 -11.71
C VAL A 1152 -24.71 5.59 -12.95
N GLU A 1153 -23.65 5.76 -13.74
CA GLU A 1153 -23.71 6.52 -14.99
C GLU A 1153 -24.75 5.96 -15.99
N SER A 1154 -24.94 4.64 -16.00
CA SER A 1154 -25.86 3.97 -16.91
C SER A 1154 -27.33 4.36 -16.67
N TRP A 1155 -27.74 4.55 -15.42
CA TRP A 1155 -29.11 4.99 -15.12
C TRP A 1155 -29.24 6.51 -15.10
N MET A 1156 -28.18 7.25 -14.75
CA MET A 1156 -28.18 8.72 -14.82
C MET A 1156 -28.52 9.22 -16.22
N LYS A 1157 -27.98 8.57 -17.26
CA LYS A 1157 -28.29 8.86 -18.67
C LYS A 1157 -29.75 8.66 -19.06
N LYS A 1158 -30.53 7.95 -18.25
CA LYS A 1158 -31.97 7.69 -18.46
C LYS A 1158 -32.87 8.64 -17.67
N MET A 1159 -32.30 9.57 -16.90
CA MET A 1159 -33.07 10.51 -16.10
C MET A 1159 -33.93 11.45 -16.95
N LYS A 1160 -35.14 11.77 -16.49
CA LYS A 1160 -36.00 12.79 -17.10
C LYS A 1160 -35.85 14.14 -16.41
N TRP A 1161 -34.75 14.82 -16.72
CA TRP A 1161 -34.41 16.12 -16.17
C TRP A 1161 -33.90 17.07 -17.25
N GLU A 1162 -34.39 18.31 -17.26
CA GLU A 1162 -34.08 19.34 -18.25
C GLU A 1162 -32.59 19.71 -18.32
N GLY A 1163 -31.85 19.60 -17.21
CA GLY A 1163 -30.40 19.83 -17.19
C GLY A 1163 -29.55 18.62 -17.59
N LEU A 1164 -30.15 17.46 -17.91
CA LEU A 1164 -29.40 16.22 -18.17
C LEU A 1164 -28.45 16.37 -19.34
N GLN A 1165 -28.89 16.94 -20.47
CA GLN A 1165 -28.03 17.06 -21.64
C GLN A 1165 -26.79 17.92 -21.35
N LYS A 1166 -27.01 19.08 -20.70
CA LYS A 1166 -25.93 19.96 -20.24
C LYS A 1166 -24.97 19.24 -19.29
N PHE A 1167 -25.50 18.43 -18.37
CA PHE A 1167 -24.67 17.60 -17.49
C PHE A 1167 -23.84 16.59 -18.27
N LEU A 1168 -24.44 15.85 -19.22
CA LEU A 1168 -23.75 14.84 -20.04
C LEU A 1168 -22.68 15.43 -20.97
N ASP A 1169 -22.90 16.67 -21.43
CA ASP A 1169 -21.95 17.41 -22.26
C ASP A 1169 -20.77 17.97 -21.43
N THR A 1170 -20.98 18.20 -20.14
CA THR A 1170 -19.92 18.68 -19.23
C THR A 1170 -18.88 17.60 -19.00
N GLU A 1171 -17.60 17.92 -19.18
CA GLU A 1171 -16.49 16.98 -18.97
C GLU A 1171 -16.27 16.66 -17.48
N LYS A 1172 -15.68 15.49 -17.19
CA LYS A 1172 -15.13 15.21 -15.86
C LYS A 1172 -13.86 16.03 -15.67
N GLU A 1173 -13.84 16.86 -14.63
CA GLU A 1173 -12.67 17.65 -14.21
C GLU A 1173 -11.82 16.82 -13.23
N VAL A 1174 -10.49 16.91 -13.38
CA VAL A 1174 -9.52 16.26 -12.48
C VAL A 1174 -9.61 16.86 -11.09
N TRP A 1175 -9.88 16.03 -10.09
CA TRP A 1175 -9.97 16.41 -8.68
C TRP A 1175 -8.74 15.96 -7.90
N LYS A 1176 -8.17 16.89 -7.14
CA LYS A 1176 -6.99 16.67 -6.31
C LYS A 1176 -7.25 17.08 -4.87
N VAL A 1177 -6.71 16.30 -3.94
CA VAL A 1177 -6.67 16.60 -2.51
C VAL A 1177 -5.19 16.69 -2.12
N ASN A 1178 -4.78 17.80 -1.50
CA ASN A 1178 -3.39 18.07 -1.15
C ASN A 1178 -2.40 17.92 -2.32
N GLY A 1179 -2.83 18.31 -3.53
CA GLY A 1179 -2.02 18.21 -4.75
C GLY A 1179 -1.93 16.80 -5.39
N VAL A 1180 -2.48 15.78 -4.74
CA VAL A 1180 -2.52 14.39 -5.23
C VAL A 1180 -3.85 14.12 -5.92
N LEU A 1181 -3.81 13.38 -7.04
CA LEU A 1181 -5.00 12.94 -7.76
C LEU A 1181 -5.91 12.10 -6.85
N ALA A 1182 -7.11 12.61 -6.56
CA ALA A 1182 -8.11 11.95 -5.70
C ALA A 1182 -9.27 11.37 -6.52
N GLY A 1183 -9.53 11.93 -7.70
CA GLY A 1183 -10.48 11.38 -8.65
C GLY A 1183 -11.04 12.42 -9.61
N TYR A 1184 -12.34 12.37 -9.87
CA TYR A 1184 -12.97 13.16 -10.92
C TYR A 1184 -14.29 13.75 -10.47
N VAL A 1185 -14.56 15.00 -10.82
CA VAL A 1185 -15.82 15.70 -10.53
C VAL A 1185 -16.49 16.11 -11.83
N GLN A 1186 -17.75 15.75 -12.01
CA GLN A 1186 -18.61 16.25 -13.08
C GLN A 1186 -19.81 16.94 -12.45
N LYS A 1187 -20.01 18.22 -12.75
CA LYS A 1187 -21.08 19.03 -12.15
C LYS A 1187 -21.80 19.87 -13.19
N SER A 1188 -23.12 19.84 -13.17
CA SER A 1188 -23.97 20.84 -13.81
C SER A 1188 -25.20 21.12 -12.95
N ASP A 1189 -25.49 22.40 -12.77
CA ASP A 1189 -26.63 22.88 -12.00
C ASP A 1189 -26.64 22.25 -10.59
N ASN A 1190 -27.70 21.51 -10.26
CA ASN A 1190 -27.88 20.88 -8.95
C ASN A 1190 -27.29 19.46 -8.85
N LEU A 1191 -26.77 18.89 -9.93
CA LEU A 1191 -26.22 17.52 -9.92
C LEU A 1191 -24.69 17.56 -9.95
N SER A 1192 -24.09 16.87 -8.99
CA SER A 1192 -22.65 16.56 -8.95
C SER A 1192 -22.46 15.05 -8.96
N HIS A 1193 -21.55 14.56 -9.79
CA HIS A 1193 -21.10 13.18 -9.82
C HIS A 1193 -19.59 13.14 -9.53
N VAL A 1194 -19.18 12.26 -8.62
CA VAL A 1194 -17.79 12.15 -8.17
C VAL A 1194 -17.33 10.72 -8.26
N VAL A 1195 -16.19 10.51 -8.92
CA VAL A 1195 -15.49 9.22 -8.89
C VAL A 1195 -14.33 9.35 -7.93
N VAL A 1196 -14.29 8.51 -6.89
CA VAL A 1196 -13.18 8.48 -5.92
C VAL A 1196 -12.24 7.35 -6.30
N LEU A 1197 -11.01 7.71 -6.67
CA LEU A 1197 -10.01 6.73 -7.08
C LEU A 1197 -9.58 5.87 -5.90
N ALA A 1198 -9.21 4.63 -6.21
CA ALA A 1198 -8.71 3.68 -5.23
C ALA A 1198 -9.64 3.44 -4.02
N ALA A 1199 -10.97 3.60 -4.21
CA ALA A 1199 -12.02 3.23 -3.27
C ALA A 1199 -12.95 2.16 -3.85
N GLY A 1200 -13.43 1.24 -3.02
CA GLY A 1200 -14.50 0.28 -3.32
C GLY A 1200 -15.88 0.79 -2.90
N HIS A 1201 -16.74 -0.11 -2.44
CA HIS A 1201 -18.12 0.19 -2.06
C HIS A 1201 -18.20 1.17 -0.88
N PHE A 1202 -17.34 0.99 0.13
CA PHE A 1202 -17.25 1.81 1.33
C PHE A 1202 -16.23 2.93 1.15
N VAL A 1203 -16.59 3.95 0.35
CA VAL A 1203 -15.68 5.04 -0.02
C VAL A 1203 -15.02 5.72 1.19
N PRO A 1204 -15.74 6.06 2.28
CA PRO A 1204 -15.11 6.67 3.44
C PRO A 1204 -14.15 5.72 4.16
N THR A 1205 -14.37 4.41 4.09
CA THR A 1205 -13.46 3.41 4.68
C THR A 1205 -12.11 3.41 3.96
N ASP A 1206 -12.13 3.29 2.63
CA ASP A 1206 -10.91 3.17 1.81
C ASP A 1206 -10.17 4.50 1.62
N GLN A 1207 -10.93 5.60 1.53
CA GLN A 1207 -10.42 6.92 1.15
C GLN A 1207 -10.96 8.00 2.08
N GLY A 1208 -10.82 7.81 3.40
CA GLY A 1208 -11.39 8.68 4.44
C GLY A 1208 -11.14 10.17 4.21
N VAL A 1209 -9.88 10.58 4.04
CA VAL A 1209 -9.50 11.99 3.81
C VAL A 1209 -10.10 12.56 2.52
N ASN A 1210 -10.10 11.79 1.44
CA ASN A 1210 -10.68 12.23 0.17
C ASN A 1210 -12.21 12.32 0.28
N SER A 1211 -12.87 11.35 0.91
CA SER A 1211 -14.31 11.35 1.15
C SER A 1211 -14.75 12.57 1.99
N GLN A 1212 -13.92 12.93 2.97
CA GLN A 1212 -14.13 14.07 3.84
C GLN A 1212 -13.95 15.39 3.07
N ALA A 1213 -12.88 15.54 2.29
CA ALA A 1213 -12.70 16.70 1.43
C ALA A 1213 -13.85 16.86 0.41
N MET A 1214 -14.27 15.75 -0.22
CA MET A 1214 -15.40 15.72 -1.15
C MET A 1214 -16.69 16.23 -0.50
N ILE A 1215 -17.07 15.70 0.68
CA ILE A 1215 -18.33 16.10 1.31
C ILE A 1215 -18.27 17.55 1.80
N GLU A 1216 -17.12 17.98 2.33
CA GLU A 1216 -16.96 19.36 2.80
C GLU A 1216 -17.05 20.37 1.67
N ASP A 1217 -16.30 20.12 0.58
CA ASP A 1217 -16.29 21.01 -0.56
C ASP A 1217 -17.65 21.04 -1.26
N TRP A 1218 -18.36 19.91 -1.34
CA TRP A 1218 -19.70 19.87 -1.91
C TRP A 1218 -20.73 20.56 -1.01
N VAL A 1219 -20.72 20.35 0.31
CA VAL A 1219 -21.67 21.00 1.24
C VAL A 1219 -21.48 22.51 1.24
N LEU A 1220 -20.22 22.98 1.19
CA LEU A 1220 -19.85 24.39 1.28
C LEU A 1220 -19.67 25.08 -0.08
N ASP A 1221 -19.95 24.37 -1.18
CA ASP A 1221 -19.83 24.84 -2.56
C ASP A 1221 -18.43 25.43 -2.89
N ARG A 1222 -17.38 24.71 -2.48
CA ARG A 1222 -15.96 25.07 -2.67
C ARG A 1222 -15.34 24.34 -3.88
N GLY A 1223 -14.21 24.85 -4.35
CA GLY A 1223 -13.40 24.20 -5.39
C GLY A 1223 -14.20 23.90 -6.66
N LEU A 1224 -14.12 22.64 -7.13
CA LEU A 1224 -14.83 22.17 -8.33
C LEU A 1224 -16.38 22.14 -8.16
N TYR A 1225 -16.88 22.28 -6.94
CA TYR A 1225 -18.32 22.36 -6.65
C TYR A 1225 -18.85 23.80 -6.66
N ALA A 1226 -17.99 24.82 -6.70
CA ALA A 1226 -18.42 26.22 -6.71
C ALA A 1226 -19.25 26.56 -7.97
N ASN A 1227 -20.25 27.41 -7.82
CA ASN A 1227 -21.01 27.93 -8.97
C ASN A 1227 -20.17 28.99 -9.68
N LYS A 1228 -19.64 28.67 -10.87
CA LYS A 1228 -18.82 29.55 -11.73
C LYS A 1228 -19.51 30.88 -12.16
N ASN A 1229 -20.75 31.14 -11.73
CA ASN A 1229 -21.58 32.31 -12.10
C ASN A 1229 -21.79 33.35 -10.99
N ILE A 1230 -21.08 33.30 -9.85
CA ILE A 1230 -21.17 34.35 -8.81
C ILE A 1230 -20.00 35.34 -8.97
N HIS A 1231 -20.27 36.41 -9.74
CA HIS A 1231 -19.61 37.71 -9.84
C HIS A 1231 -18.08 37.81 -9.99
N LYS A 1232 -17.66 38.26 -11.20
CA LYS A 1232 -16.68 39.35 -11.32
C LYS A 1232 -17.19 40.53 -10.50
N PRO A 1233 -16.40 41.12 -9.59
CA PRO A 1233 -16.75 42.41 -8.98
C PRO A 1233 -16.71 43.46 -10.09
N SER A 1234 -17.84 44.12 -10.32
CA SER A 1234 -17.87 45.38 -11.04
C SER A 1234 -17.10 46.41 -10.21
N MET A 1235 -15.88 46.75 -10.64
CA MET A 1235 -15.36 48.09 -10.37
C MET A 1235 -16.24 49.07 -11.15
N ASN A 1236 -16.97 49.93 -10.45
CA ASN A 1236 -17.12 51.34 -10.79
C ASN A 1236 -17.95 52.05 -9.69
N LEU A 1237 -17.27 53.04 -9.08
CA LEU A 1237 -17.72 54.24 -8.38
C LEU A 1237 -18.91 54.16 -7.42
#